data_AF-B5YAG8-F1
#
_entry.id   AF-B5YAG8-F1
#
_cell.length_a   1.000
_cell.length_b   1.000
_cell.length_c   1.000
_cell.angle_alpha   90.00
_cell.angle_beta   90.00
_cell.angle_gamma   90.00
#
_symmetry.space_group_name_H-M   'P 1'
#
loop_
_entity.id
_entity.type
_entity.pdbx_description
1 polymer ?
#
loop_
_entity_poly.entity_id
_entity_poly.type
_entity_poly.pdbx_seq_one_letter_code
_entity_poly.pdbx_strand_id
1 'polypeptide(L)'
;MMRMFNIFLMLIFLLLVVTYGDKTEYIIEVNADKQGVQISPILYGLFFEDINYAADGGIYANLIQNGSFEFYNKFTDNKFYAWEKLFSKDSQGTVSIESSDPLNKNNLNYLHIHVDNPGVDGLGVENKGFDGMFFIQDDEYYFSMFSRAKNFKGTVRILLVNENEEVLDSRDLQISSENWEKYEVTLVPSKTTEKGMLVIKVMGPGDLYIDMVSLFPRNAWKGILRNDLVKFLKDFKPGFLRFPGGCIVEGDSIGNMYRWKNTIGKPEERKLTYNLWYSQRYPYYHQSFGLGFFEYFLLSEYLGAEPVPVLNAGMTCQARGATYIPLSKLNEFVQDALDLVEFANGSPQTVWGSKRREMGHPEPFNLKMISIGNEQWGAPYFERYPYFHLALKNKFSDLKLIGCVGPAPDDENYLNAMDWLRRLSPSERPDIIDEHIYKSPAWFYQNIHRYDNYDRNMPKVFIGELAAHDYSRLNSLRSALAEASYLTAIEENSDIVKMVSYAPLFGKFGYTQWQPNFIWFTNSLAYGSVNYYVWRLFSQNLGDYTVYSHLFKRDGEIFDFSGYIGLGSLGNTFFKDFSLLDSKGGIIYKDLFTNLNNWKILSGKFSVNKGILNSSNVEEPSLIYLKTKSLKGKYSINFKVMFKNFNDKFIIYNFLKDSKNYVAWYIDSNYAYAKLTYDGVDYQLTPFYRTNLRSNEWYNVKMVVEGNRMKLYIKNSDFLSKDEPDFVIEVNPKLGPIYLTTSIDKETSDLIIKVVNPSSEEVNCLIKLEGLKYIHPKALVSWINGSPRDENNIANPQKLIPNSKLINVSKEFNYRFIPYSVTIIRIRTKPTDFPKPTVFSIRSSKNYLKVGDTLRLIVEAGLMSDGTNIDMSSALVYFEVDQKDTAEFIYDPVTGLYDILLLKKAPKDNRLKIWGKVSINGFEIVSNILELIVE
;
A
#
# COMPACT_ATOMS: atom_id res chain seq x y z
N MET A 1 -29.77 50.74 44.16
CA MET A 1 -30.56 49.60 43.62
C MET A 1 -29.97 49.06 42.30
N MET A 2 -29.71 49.90 41.27
CA MET A 2 -29.08 49.48 40.00
C MET A 2 -27.70 48.80 40.13
N ARG A 3 -26.84 49.22 41.07
CA ARG A 3 -25.53 48.59 41.30
C ARG A 3 -25.60 47.17 41.86
N MET A 4 -26.61 46.84 42.68
CA MET A 4 -26.81 45.46 43.17
C MET A 4 -27.41 44.56 42.09
N PHE A 5 -28.27 45.10 41.21
CA PHE A 5 -28.87 44.33 40.12
C PHE A 5 -27.83 43.90 39.08
N ASN A 6 -26.86 44.77 38.76
CA ASN A 6 -25.76 44.43 37.84
C ASN A 6 -24.77 43.42 38.43
N ILE A 7 -24.50 43.48 39.75
CA ILE A 7 -23.64 42.48 40.42
C ILE A 7 -24.36 41.11 40.48
N PHE A 8 -25.67 41.10 40.68
CA PHE A 8 -26.47 39.87 40.68
C PHE A 8 -26.57 39.23 39.27
N LEU A 9 -26.71 40.04 38.21
CA LEU A 9 -26.66 39.57 36.83
C LEU A 9 -25.25 39.08 36.42
N MET A 10 -24.18 39.72 36.88
CA MET A 10 -22.81 39.28 36.64
C MET A 10 -22.49 37.97 37.39
N LEU A 11 -23.04 37.79 38.59
CA LEU A 11 -22.95 36.53 39.35
C LEU A 11 -23.79 35.42 38.71
N ILE A 12 -24.97 35.70 38.14
CA ILE A 12 -25.75 34.73 37.38
C ILE A 12 -25.04 34.37 36.06
N PHE A 13 -24.38 35.33 35.40
CA PHE A 13 -23.57 35.05 34.20
C PHE A 13 -22.28 34.28 34.57
N LEU A 14 -21.64 34.56 35.71
CA LEU A 14 -20.50 33.76 36.19
C LEU A 14 -20.94 32.37 36.69
N LEU A 15 -22.14 32.21 37.26
CA LEU A 15 -22.70 30.90 37.64
C LEU A 15 -23.22 30.11 36.44
N LEU A 16 -23.62 30.77 35.34
CA LEU A 16 -23.94 30.12 34.06
C LEU A 16 -22.69 29.77 33.24
N VAL A 17 -21.57 30.45 33.45
CA VAL A 17 -20.26 30.14 32.83
C VAL A 17 -19.51 29.04 33.59
N VAL A 18 -19.94 28.66 34.79
CA VAL A 18 -19.36 27.57 35.59
C VAL A 18 -20.32 26.38 35.65
N THR A 19 -20.66 25.78 34.49
CA THR A 19 -20.98 24.34 34.30
C THR A 19 -21.15 23.96 32.82
N TYR A 20 -20.34 24.50 31.89
CA TYR A 20 -19.97 23.69 30.71
C TYR A 20 -18.67 22.97 31.06
N GLY A 21 -18.75 22.07 32.04
CA GLY A 21 -17.71 21.08 32.18
C GLY A 21 -17.75 20.24 30.92
N ASP A 22 -16.62 20.13 30.21
CA ASP A 22 -16.39 19.14 29.16
C ASP A 22 -16.81 17.77 29.70
N LYS A 23 -18.08 17.39 29.51
CA LYS A 23 -18.53 16.05 29.81
C LYS A 23 -17.94 15.18 28.72
N THR A 24 -16.83 14.53 29.04
CA THR A 24 -16.30 13.44 28.22
C THR A 24 -17.41 12.40 28.04
N GLU A 25 -17.92 12.26 26.82
CA GLU A 25 -18.98 11.30 26.50
C GLU A 25 -18.44 9.87 26.44
N TYR A 26 -17.15 9.74 26.15
CA TYR A 26 -16.47 8.46 25.99
C TYR A 26 -15.29 8.33 26.95
N ILE A 27 -14.95 7.08 27.27
CA ILE A 27 -13.77 6.72 28.07
C ILE A 27 -12.94 5.74 27.24
N ILE A 28 -11.65 6.02 27.09
CA ILE A 28 -10.69 5.06 26.55
C ILE A 28 -9.94 4.46 27.74
N GLU A 29 -10.15 3.19 28.01
CA GLU A 29 -9.37 2.47 29.02
C GLU A 29 -8.24 1.71 28.34
N VAL A 30 -7.02 1.88 28.84
CA VAL A 30 -5.82 1.17 28.37
C VAL A 30 -5.17 0.50 29.56
N ASN A 31 -4.89 -0.80 29.45
CA ASN A 31 -4.20 -1.56 30.49
C ASN A 31 -2.98 -2.27 29.91
N ALA A 32 -1.80 -1.71 30.19
CA ALA A 32 -0.52 -2.18 29.66
C ALA A 32 -0.05 -3.51 30.27
N ASP A 33 -0.59 -3.94 31.42
CA ASP A 33 -0.30 -5.26 32.01
C ASP A 33 -1.04 -6.39 31.26
N LYS A 34 -2.08 -6.06 30.49
CA LYS A 34 -2.83 -7.01 29.68
C LYS A 34 -2.30 -7.04 28.25
N GLN A 35 -1.24 -7.81 28.06
CA GLN A 35 -0.65 -8.04 26.74
C GLN A 35 -1.65 -8.74 25.78
N GLY A 36 -1.79 -8.19 24.58
CA GLY A 36 -2.53 -8.76 23.45
C GLY A 36 -1.62 -9.55 22.50
N VAL A 37 -1.83 -9.40 21.20
CA VAL A 37 -1.11 -10.16 20.16
C VAL A 37 0.27 -9.55 19.89
N GLN A 38 1.24 -10.39 19.50
CA GLN A 38 2.49 -9.88 18.93
C GLN A 38 2.21 -9.28 17.55
N ILE A 39 2.73 -8.09 17.32
CA ILE A 39 2.65 -7.40 16.04
C ILE A 39 3.81 -7.89 15.16
N SER A 40 3.51 -8.20 13.90
CA SER A 40 4.53 -8.56 12.94
C SER A 40 5.50 -7.40 12.74
N PRO A 41 6.82 -7.57 12.90
CA PRO A 41 7.79 -6.51 12.65
C PRO A 41 7.83 -6.09 11.18
N ILE A 42 7.28 -6.92 10.30
CA ILE A 42 7.14 -6.66 8.87
C ILE A 42 5.70 -6.35 8.46
N LEU A 43 4.85 -5.87 9.39
CA LEU A 43 3.43 -5.67 9.10
C LEU A 43 3.18 -4.73 7.92
N TYR A 44 3.80 -3.55 7.93
CA TYR A 44 3.62 -2.54 6.88
C TYR A 44 4.74 -2.63 5.87
N GLY A 45 4.41 -2.84 4.59
CA GLY A 45 5.40 -2.88 3.52
C GLY A 45 4.91 -2.22 2.24
N LEU A 46 5.68 -2.43 1.19
CA LEU A 46 5.49 -1.81 -0.11
C LEU A 46 5.22 -2.88 -1.17
N PHE A 47 4.34 -2.56 -2.11
CA PHE A 47 4.07 -3.35 -3.30
C PHE A 47 4.58 -2.61 -4.53
N PHE A 48 5.51 -3.20 -5.28
CA PHE A 48 6.02 -2.63 -6.51
C PHE A 48 5.64 -3.50 -7.72
N GLU A 49 4.86 -2.93 -8.62
CA GLU A 49 4.74 -3.37 -10.01
C GLU A 49 5.04 -2.22 -10.96
N ASP A 50 5.52 -2.54 -12.16
CA ASP A 50 5.73 -1.56 -13.21
C ASP A 50 4.40 -1.20 -13.91
N ILE A 51 3.50 -0.52 -13.18
CA ILE A 51 2.25 0.08 -13.67
C ILE A 51 2.38 1.60 -13.56
N ASN A 52 1.67 2.35 -14.40
CA ASN A 52 1.67 3.82 -14.39
C ASN A 52 3.06 4.44 -14.60
N TYR A 53 3.91 3.80 -15.40
CA TYR A 53 5.30 4.20 -15.64
C TYR A 53 6.13 4.22 -14.35
N ALA A 54 5.88 3.28 -13.45
CA ALA A 54 6.52 3.21 -12.14
C ALA A 54 8.02 2.88 -12.23
N ALA A 55 8.46 2.04 -13.16
CA ALA A 55 9.87 1.74 -13.40
C ALA A 55 10.46 2.69 -14.47
N ASP A 56 10.35 2.34 -15.75
CA ASP A 56 10.86 3.14 -16.87
C ASP A 56 10.05 4.45 -17.00
N GLY A 57 10.74 5.59 -16.85
CA GLY A 57 10.12 6.91 -16.77
C GLY A 57 9.63 7.30 -15.37
N GLY A 58 9.88 6.44 -14.37
CA GLY A 58 9.55 6.61 -12.96
C GLY A 58 10.77 6.47 -12.06
N ILE A 59 10.81 5.42 -11.23
CA ILE A 59 11.89 5.21 -10.27
C ILE A 59 13.21 4.82 -10.95
N TYR A 60 13.19 4.21 -12.13
CA TYR A 60 14.42 3.98 -12.90
C TYR A 60 14.87 5.29 -13.53
N ALA A 61 16.06 5.77 -13.16
CA ALA A 61 16.51 7.14 -13.41
C ALA A 61 17.02 7.41 -14.84
N ASN A 62 16.96 6.43 -15.75
CA ASN A 62 17.33 6.65 -17.14
C ASN A 62 16.35 7.62 -17.78
N LEU A 63 16.84 8.77 -18.23
CA LEU A 63 16.01 9.80 -18.85
C LEU A 63 15.66 9.47 -20.31
N ILE A 64 16.36 8.51 -20.92
CA ILE A 64 16.14 8.08 -22.31
C ILE A 64 14.99 7.08 -22.38
N GLN A 65 14.01 7.39 -23.22
CA GLN A 65 13.00 6.42 -23.63
C GLN A 65 13.41 5.76 -24.96
N ASN A 66 13.25 4.44 -25.05
CA ASN A 66 13.55 3.67 -26.26
C ASN A 66 15.02 3.81 -26.74
N GLY A 67 15.98 3.71 -25.82
CA GLY A 67 17.41 3.86 -26.12
C GLY A 67 18.03 2.72 -26.95
N SER A 68 17.32 1.59 -27.11
CA SER A 68 17.75 0.43 -27.88
C SER A 68 16.83 0.09 -29.07
N PHE A 69 15.86 0.96 -29.39
CA PHE A 69 15.04 0.83 -30.61
C PHE A 69 14.24 -0.49 -30.73
N GLU A 70 13.85 -1.08 -29.59
CA GLU A 70 13.15 -2.38 -29.52
C GLU A 70 11.62 -2.28 -29.42
N PHE A 71 11.05 -1.08 -29.50
CA PHE A 71 9.62 -0.89 -29.28
C PHE A 71 8.77 -1.61 -30.33
N TYR A 72 8.02 -2.60 -29.88
CA TYR A 72 7.11 -3.40 -30.69
C TYR A 72 6.07 -4.10 -29.82
N ASN A 73 4.80 -3.94 -30.17
CA ASN A 73 3.67 -4.73 -29.65
C ASN A 73 2.47 -4.66 -30.62
N LYS A 74 1.31 -5.18 -30.22
CA LYS A 74 0.12 -5.22 -31.10
C LYS A 74 -0.45 -3.85 -31.49
N PHE A 75 -0.09 -2.78 -30.78
CA PHE A 75 -0.57 -1.42 -31.03
C PHE A 75 0.50 -0.49 -31.61
N THR A 76 1.77 -0.91 -31.66
CA THR A 76 2.84 -0.11 -32.26
C THR A 76 3.97 -0.98 -32.79
N ASP A 77 4.46 -0.61 -33.97
CA ASP A 77 5.70 -1.10 -34.59
C ASP A 77 6.74 0.03 -34.78
N ASN A 78 6.51 1.19 -34.16
CA ASN A 78 7.37 2.35 -34.29
C ASN A 78 8.62 2.21 -33.41
N LYS A 79 9.63 1.52 -33.96
CA LYS A 79 10.95 1.36 -33.35
C LYS A 79 11.70 2.69 -33.14
N PHE A 80 11.29 3.76 -33.84
CA PHE A 80 11.88 5.09 -33.73
C PHE A 80 11.12 5.99 -32.73
N TYR A 81 10.13 5.47 -31.99
CA TYR A 81 9.39 6.27 -31.02
C TYR A 81 10.30 6.93 -29.97
N ALA A 82 9.89 8.11 -29.49
CA ALA A 82 10.64 9.04 -28.62
C ALA A 82 11.86 9.70 -29.28
N TRP A 83 12.19 9.34 -30.52
CA TRP A 83 13.25 9.97 -31.31
C TRP A 83 12.68 10.78 -32.47
N GLU A 84 13.31 11.92 -32.78
CA GLU A 84 13.04 12.71 -33.98
C GLU A 84 14.31 12.94 -34.79
N LYS A 85 14.18 13.06 -36.11
CA LYS A 85 15.30 13.24 -37.04
C LYS A 85 15.59 14.73 -37.19
N LEU A 86 16.86 15.10 -37.05
CA LEU A 86 17.31 16.48 -37.19
C LEU A 86 18.17 16.63 -38.44
N PHE A 87 17.66 17.37 -39.43
CA PHE A 87 18.37 17.71 -40.65
C PHE A 87 18.54 19.23 -40.73
N SER A 88 19.77 19.70 -40.89
CA SER A 88 20.02 21.07 -41.31
C SER A 88 19.67 21.25 -42.79
N LYS A 89 19.39 22.48 -43.22
CA LYS A 89 18.99 22.79 -44.62
C LYS A 89 20.02 22.35 -45.66
N ASP A 90 21.28 22.28 -45.27
CA ASP A 90 22.44 21.94 -46.10
C ASP A 90 22.97 20.51 -45.86
N SER A 91 22.40 19.78 -44.89
CA SER A 91 22.75 18.38 -44.64
C SER A 91 22.16 17.42 -45.68
N GLN A 92 22.88 16.34 -45.99
CA GLN A 92 22.45 15.25 -46.86
C GLN A 92 22.83 13.91 -46.22
N GLY A 93 21.87 12.99 -46.16
CA GLY A 93 22.06 11.68 -45.56
C GLY A 93 20.73 10.99 -45.23
N THR A 94 20.80 9.87 -44.51
CA THR A 94 19.63 9.08 -44.10
C THR A 94 19.74 8.64 -42.64
N VAL A 95 18.57 8.44 -42.02
CA VAL A 95 18.44 7.91 -40.66
C VAL A 95 17.41 6.77 -40.68
N SER A 96 17.82 5.58 -40.26
CA SER A 96 17.04 4.33 -40.29
C SER A 96 17.26 3.50 -39.02
N ILE A 97 16.35 2.57 -38.75
CA ILE A 97 16.57 1.50 -37.77
C ILE A 97 16.89 0.23 -38.55
N GLU A 98 17.98 -0.44 -38.18
CA GLU A 98 18.46 -1.68 -38.82
C GLU A 98 18.65 -2.79 -37.78
N SER A 99 18.85 -4.02 -38.26
CA SER A 99 19.02 -5.20 -37.40
C SER A 99 19.94 -6.30 -37.95
N SER A 100 20.76 -5.97 -38.95
CA SER A 100 21.57 -6.97 -39.67
C SER A 100 22.83 -7.38 -38.91
N ASP A 101 23.42 -6.46 -38.14
CA ASP A 101 24.65 -6.67 -37.37
C ASP A 101 24.54 -6.02 -35.97
N PRO A 102 23.69 -6.60 -35.09
CA PRO A 102 23.32 -6.01 -33.82
C PRO A 102 24.43 -6.09 -32.77
N LEU A 103 24.34 -5.24 -31.74
CA LEU A 103 25.23 -5.28 -30.58
C LEU A 103 25.22 -6.66 -29.90
N ASN A 104 24.03 -7.26 -29.79
CA ASN A 104 23.87 -8.59 -29.23
C ASN A 104 22.60 -9.29 -29.76
N LYS A 105 22.39 -10.54 -29.34
CA LYS A 105 21.25 -11.36 -29.81
C LYS A 105 19.92 -11.08 -29.10
N ASN A 106 19.94 -10.34 -27.99
CA ASN A 106 18.74 -10.10 -27.17
C ASN A 106 18.01 -8.82 -27.60
N ASN A 107 18.77 -7.83 -28.05
CA ASN A 107 18.29 -6.58 -28.63
C ASN A 107 18.90 -6.47 -30.03
N LEU A 108 18.06 -6.62 -31.05
CA LEU A 108 18.47 -6.79 -32.44
C LEU A 108 18.49 -5.48 -33.23
N ASN A 109 17.86 -4.42 -32.73
CA ASN A 109 17.69 -3.18 -33.46
C ASN A 109 18.74 -2.15 -33.03
N TYR A 110 19.20 -1.34 -33.99
CA TYR A 110 20.06 -0.19 -33.73
C TYR A 110 19.75 0.94 -34.70
N LEU A 111 20.13 2.16 -34.31
CA LEU A 111 20.03 3.34 -35.16
C LEU A 111 21.20 3.39 -36.14
N HIS A 112 20.91 3.60 -37.42
CA HIS A 112 21.91 3.87 -38.46
C HIS A 112 21.73 5.29 -38.98
N ILE A 113 22.83 6.04 -39.00
CA ILE A 113 22.92 7.38 -39.57
C ILE A 113 23.97 7.33 -40.68
N HIS A 114 23.54 7.52 -41.92
CA HIS A 114 24.40 7.71 -43.07
C HIS A 114 24.50 9.20 -43.39
N VAL A 115 25.71 9.72 -43.55
CA VAL A 115 25.95 11.13 -43.85
C VAL A 115 26.77 11.27 -45.13
N ASP A 116 26.19 11.88 -46.15
CA ASP A 116 26.90 12.30 -47.37
C ASP A 116 27.56 13.67 -47.15
N ASN A 117 26.79 14.60 -46.59
CA ASN A 117 27.23 15.93 -46.21
C ASN A 117 26.63 16.31 -44.84
N PRO A 118 27.43 16.53 -43.79
CA PRO A 118 26.90 16.89 -42.48
C PRO A 118 26.25 18.29 -42.45
N GLY A 119 26.57 19.17 -43.40
CA GLY A 119 26.19 20.58 -43.32
C GLY A 119 26.90 21.30 -42.16
N VAL A 120 26.53 22.56 -41.91
CA VAL A 120 27.13 23.38 -40.83
C VAL A 120 26.68 22.90 -39.44
N ASP A 121 25.40 22.53 -39.30
CA ASP A 121 24.78 22.18 -38.02
C ASP A 121 24.74 20.68 -37.72
N GLY A 122 25.28 19.85 -38.62
CA GLY A 122 25.27 18.38 -38.50
C GLY A 122 23.92 17.75 -38.86
N LEU A 123 23.95 16.45 -39.12
CA LEU A 123 22.77 15.58 -39.24
C LEU A 123 22.65 14.76 -37.98
N GLY A 124 21.46 14.62 -37.39
CA GLY A 124 21.34 13.98 -36.10
C GLY A 124 19.96 13.47 -35.73
N VAL A 125 19.82 13.17 -34.45
CA VAL A 125 18.56 12.76 -33.81
C VAL A 125 18.41 13.45 -32.46
N GLU A 126 17.19 13.65 -32.03
CA GLU A 126 16.84 14.08 -30.66
C GLU A 126 16.03 13.00 -29.96
N ASN A 127 16.18 12.87 -28.64
CA ASN A 127 15.32 12.07 -27.78
C ASN A 127 14.62 12.98 -26.77
N LYS A 128 13.29 12.87 -26.71
CA LYS A 128 12.46 13.67 -25.79
C LYS A 128 12.28 13.02 -24.42
N GLY A 129 12.87 11.86 -24.17
CA GLY A 129 12.65 11.09 -22.95
C GLY A 129 11.17 10.76 -22.76
N PHE A 130 10.70 10.86 -21.52
CA PHE A 130 9.30 10.62 -21.15
C PHE A 130 8.53 11.96 -21.07
N ASP A 131 8.32 12.60 -22.23
CA ASP A 131 7.74 13.96 -22.41
C ASP A 131 8.58 15.13 -21.86
N GLY A 132 9.89 15.02 -21.98
CA GLY A 132 10.86 16.02 -21.53
C GLY A 132 11.73 15.50 -20.39
N MET A 133 12.94 16.03 -20.28
CA MET A 133 13.92 15.69 -19.25
C MET A 133 14.08 16.87 -18.28
N PHE A 134 13.98 16.61 -16.97
CA PHE A 134 14.27 17.62 -15.97
C PHE A 134 15.78 17.74 -15.78
N PHE A 135 16.34 18.84 -16.27
CA PHE A 135 17.74 19.19 -16.08
C PHE A 135 17.85 20.24 -14.98
N ILE A 136 18.78 20.04 -14.06
CA ILE A 136 19.07 20.96 -12.96
C ILE A 136 20.42 21.60 -13.26
N GLN A 137 20.46 22.94 -13.23
CA GLN A 137 21.67 23.71 -13.45
C GLN A 137 22.80 23.23 -12.55
N ASP A 138 24.01 23.13 -13.11
CA ASP A 138 25.23 22.71 -12.42
C ASP A 138 25.24 21.24 -11.94
N ASP A 139 24.17 20.46 -12.15
CA ASP A 139 24.18 19.01 -11.88
C ASP A 139 24.86 18.22 -13.00
N GLU A 140 25.44 17.08 -12.65
CA GLU A 140 26.10 16.21 -13.63
C GLU A 140 25.17 15.12 -14.15
N TYR A 141 25.21 14.89 -15.46
CA TYR A 141 24.46 13.85 -16.16
C TYR A 141 25.41 12.96 -16.95
N TYR A 142 25.30 11.66 -16.73
CA TYR A 142 26.13 10.62 -17.33
C TYR A 142 25.45 10.08 -18.56
N PHE A 143 25.98 10.46 -19.72
CA PHE A 143 25.59 9.93 -21.01
C PHE A 143 26.43 8.69 -21.33
N SER A 144 25.78 7.67 -21.87
CA SER A 144 26.49 6.60 -22.56
C SER A 144 25.72 6.09 -23.77
N MET A 145 26.46 5.54 -24.74
CA MET A 145 25.90 4.79 -25.86
C MET A 145 26.89 3.71 -26.30
N PHE A 146 26.38 2.67 -26.96
CA PHE A 146 27.21 1.80 -27.77
C PHE A 146 27.20 2.31 -29.21
N SER A 147 28.38 2.36 -29.83
CA SER A 147 28.50 2.81 -31.21
C SER A 147 29.61 2.09 -31.95
N ARG A 148 29.45 2.01 -33.25
CA ARG A 148 30.48 1.64 -34.23
C ARG A 148 30.32 2.52 -35.45
N ALA A 149 31.36 2.62 -36.25
CA ALA A 149 31.39 3.47 -37.41
C ALA A 149 32.04 2.77 -38.61
N LYS A 150 31.61 3.13 -39.81
CA LYS A 150 32.18 2.62 -41.05
C LYS A 150 32.42 3.77 -42.02
N ASN A 151 33.65 3.91 -42.50
CA ASN A 151 34.08 5.03 -43.35
C ASN A 151 33.78 6.43 -42.78
N PHE A 152 33.46 6.54 -41.48
CA PHE A 152 33.11 7.79 -40.83
C PHE A 152 34.36 8.63 -40.56
N LYS A 153 34.29 9.92 -40.90
CA LYS A 153 35.37 10.90 -40.67
C LYS A 153 34.80 12.18 -40.10
N GLY A 154 34.70 12.26 -38.77
CA GLY A 154 34.26 13.46 -38.09
C GLY A 154 34.04 13.23 -36.60
N THR A 155 33.32 14.15 -35.99
CA THR A 155 32.98 14.11 -34.56
C THR A 155 31.50 13.82 -34.38
N VAL A 156 31.16 13.18 -33.27
CA VAL A 156 29.77 13.05 -32.83
C VAL A 156 29.56 13.97 -31.64
N ARG A 157 28.68 14.95 -31.79
CA ARG A 157 28.38 15.95 -30.77
C ARG A 157 27.13 15.55 -30.00
N ILE A 158 27.27 15.42 -28.69
CA ILE A 158 26.18 15.16 -27.74
C ILE A 158 25.79 16.48 -27.11
N LEU A 159 24.51 16.86 -27.14
CA LEU A 159 24.01 18.08 -26.54
C LEU A 159 22.85 17.81 -25.59
N LEU A 160 22.76 18.63 -24.55
CA LEU A 160 21.52 18.86 -23.81
C LEU A 160 20.93 20.17 -24.32
N VAL A 161 19.66 20.18 -24.68
CA VAL A 161 18.93 21.38 -25.13
C VAL A 161 17.66 21.57 -24.31
N ASN A 162 17.16 22.79 -24.22
CA ASN A 162 15.84 23.07 -23.66
C ASN A 162 14.74 23.07 -24.74
N GLU A 163 13.50 23.34 -24.35
CA GLU A 163 12.33 23.37 -25.21
C GLU A 163 12.35 24.46 -26.29
N ASN A 164 13.26 25.44 -26.19
CA ASN A 164 13.49 26.49 -27.16
C ASN A 164 14.75 26.24 -28.01
N GLU A 165 15.28 25.01 -27.98
CA GLU A 165 16.50 24.58 -28.68
C GLU A 165 17.79 25.30 -28.21
N GLU A 166 17.76 25.96 -27.04
CA GLU A 166 18.96 26.54 -26.44
C GLU A 166 19.85 25.40 -25.93
N VAL A 167 21.13 25.41 -26.33
CA VAL A 167 22.13 24.46 -25.85
C VAL A 167 22.48 24.75 -24.40
N LEU A 168 22.27 23.76 -23.53
CA LEU A 168 22.58 23.82 -22.11
C LEU A 168 23.97 23.25 -21.81
N ASP A 169 24.40 22.24 -22.56
CA ASP A 169 25.79 21.75 -22.56
C ASP A 169 26.06 20.96 -23.85
N SER A 170 27.35 20.78 -24.19
CA SER A 170 27.76 19.94 -25.32
C SER A 170 29.12 19.25 -25.11
N ARG A 171 29.27 18.05 -25.65
CA ARG A 171 30.52 17.28 -25.67
C ARG A 171 30.73 16.63 -27.03
N ASP A 172 31.97 16.60 -27.48
CA ASP A 172 32.36 15.95 -28.73
C ASP A 172 33.02 14.59 -28.44
N LEU A 173 32.60 13.57 -29.19
CA LEU A 173 33.13 12.21 -29.17
C LEU A 173 33.80 11.87 -30.50
N GLN A 174 34.92 11.16 -30.43
CA GLN A 174 35.60 10.59 -31.59
C GLN A 174 35.23 9.11 -31.69
N ILE A 175 34.61 8.72 -32.79
CA ILE A 175 34.15 7.34 -33.02
C ILE A 175 34.77 6.88 -34.33
N SER A 176 35.50 5.77 -34.28
CA SER A 176 36.20 5.24 -35.46
C SER A 176 36.28 3.72 -35.53
N SER A 177 35.90 3.02 -34.45
CA SER A 177 35.90 1.57 -34.40
C SER A 177 34.80 0.99 -35.30
N GLU A 178 35.15 -0.03 -36.10
CA GLU A 178 34.17 -0.83 -36.85
C GLU A 178 33.44 -1.84 -35.95
N ASN A 179 33.96 -2.11 -34.74
CA ASN A 179 33.34 -2.94 -33.72
C ASN A 179 32.51 -2.09 -32.75
N TRP A 180 31.45 -2.68 -32.19
CA TRP A 180 30.66 -2.05 -31.14
C TRP A 180 31.51 -1.78 -29.89
N GLU A 181 31.57 -0.51 -29.50
CA GLU A 181 32.25 -0.04 -28.30
C GLU A 181 31.35 0.89 -27.50
N LYS A 182 31.58 0.97 -26.18
CA LYS A 182 30.85 1.88 -25.30
C LYS A 182 31.56 3.24 -25.23
N TYR A 183 30.81 4.31 -25.43
CA TYR A 183 31.27 5.69 -25.34
C TYR A 183 30.52 6.42 -24.23
N GLU A 184 31.23 7.21 -23.42
CA GLU A 184 30.70 7.85 -22.22
C GLU A 184 31.18 9.30 -22.12
N VAL A 185 30.28 10.22 -21.73
CA VAL A 185 30.62 11.62 -21.40
C VAL A 185 29.78 12.13 -20.23
N THR A 186 30.29 13.16 -19.56
CA THR A 186 29.54 13.89 -18.52
C THR A 186 29.12 15.26 -19.05
N LEU A 187 27.83 15.55 -18.92
CA LEU A 187 27.19 16.81 -19.30
C LEU A 187 26.75 17.56 -18.04
N VAL A 188 26.86 18.89 -18.05
CA VAL A 188 26.53 19.80 -16.95
C VAL A 188 25.72 20.97 -17.53
N PRO A 189 24.39 20.93 -17.46
CA PRO A 189 23.53 21.93 -18.08
C PRO A 189 23.72 23.29 -17.39
N SER A 190 23.80 24.35 -18.21
CA SER A 190 24.00 25.72 -17.74
C SER A 190 22.75 26.36 -17.14
N LYS A 191 21.57 25.75 -17.30
CA LYS A 191 20.28 26.21 -16.76
C LYS A 191 19.39 25.03 -16.39
N THR A 192 18.51 25.26 -15.43
CA THR A 192 17.43 24.32 -15.08
C THR A 192 16.32 24.41 -16.14
N THR A 193 15.82 23.27 -16.62
CA THR A 193 14.63 23.18 -17.48
C THR A 193 13.80 21.94 -17.15
N GLU A 194 12.48 22.04 -17.27
CA GLU A 194 11.54 20.91 -17.13
C GLU A 194 11.35 20.09 -18.39
N LYS A 195 11.72 20.62 -19.55
CA LYS A 195 11.45 20.04 -20.87
C LYS A 195 12.72 19.95 -21.71
N GLY A 196 13.80 19.50 -21.09
CA GLY A 196 15.06 19.24 -21.77
C GLY A 196 14.98 18.05 -22.72
N MET A 197 15.89 18.03 -23.69
CA MET A 197 16.03 16.96 -24.68
C MET A 197 17.51 16.61 -24.87
N LEU A 198 17.79 15.34 -25.18
CA LEU A 198 19.12 14.89 -25.60
C LEU A 198 19.21 14.98 -27.12
N VAL A 199 20.29 15.56 -27.64
CA VAL A 199 20.55 15.63 -29.08
C VAL A 199 21.89 14.96 -29.42
N ILE A 200 21.91 14.15 -30.47
CA ILE A 200 23.12 13.53 -31.03
C ILE A 200 23.28 14.02 -32.46
N LYS A 201 24.37 14.74 -32.75
CA LYS A 201 24.71 15.29 -34.07
C LYS A 201 25.97 14.67 -34.63
N VAL A 202 25.92 14.26 -35.89
CA VAL A 202 27.03 13.68 -36.64
C VAL A 202 27.64 14.76 -37.53
N MET A 203 28.89 15.13 -37.25
CA MET A 203 29.58 16.29 -37.83
C MET A 203 30.60 15.91 -38.92
N GLY A 204 30.39 14.77 -39.60
CA GLY A 204 31.28 14.28 -40.66
C GLY A 204 30.59 13.28 -41.57
N PRO A 205 31.12 13.05 -42.78
CA PRO A 205 30.58 12.05 -43.69
C PRO A 205 30.90 10.61 -43.25
N GLY A 206 30.06 9.66 -43.67
CA GLY A 206 30.18 8.22 -43.45
C GLY A 206 29.02 7.61 -42.67
N ASP A 207 29.20 6.39 -42.18
CA ASP A 207 28.17 5.63 -41.48
C ASP A 207 28.45 5.55 -39.98
N LEU A 208 27.43 5.86 -39.18
CA LEU A 208 27.43 5.71 -37.73
C LEU A 208 26.28 4.81 -37.30
N TYR A 209 26.58 3.88 -36.41
CA TYR A 209 25.60 2.96 -35.81
C TYR A 209 25.55 3.20 -34.31
N ILE A 210 24.36 3.31 -33.73
CA ILE A 210 24.15 3.68 -32.33
C ILE A 210 23.13 2.73 -31.70
N ASP A 211 23.42 2.23 -30.50
CA ASP A 211 22.53 1.39 -29.71
C ASP A 211 22.72 1.70 -28.21
N MET A 212 21.79 1.25 -27.37
CA MET A 212 21.86 1.30 -25.90
C MET A 212 22.18 2.69 -25.35
N VAL A 213 21.49 3.72 -25.87
CA VAL A 213 21.65 5.09 -25.40
C VAL A 213 21.02 5.24 -24.01
N SER A 214 21.77 5.85 -23.08
CA SER A 214 21.28 6.18 -21.74
C SER A 214 21.79 7.54 -21.26
N LEU A 215 21.03 8.14 -20.35
CA LEU A 215 21.36 9.40 -19.70
C LEU A 215 20.86 9.35 -18.26
N PHE A 216 21.77 9.31 -17.30
CA PHE A 216 21.45 9.24 -15.88
C PHE A 216 21.89 10.50 -15.14
N PRO A 217 21.07 11.05 -14.23
CA PRO A 217 21.58 12.00 -13.25
C PRO A 217 22.66 11.33 -12.39
N ARG A 218 23.84 11.95 -12.25
CA ARG A 218 24.94 11.41 -11.43
C ARG A 218 24.52 11.14 -10.00
N ASN A 219 23.64 11.99 -9.47
CA ASN A 219 23.19 11.90 -8.09
C ASN A 219 22.19 10.77 -7.85
N ALA A 220 21.68 10.07 -8.88
CA ALA A 220 20.74 8.96 -8.72
C ALA A 220 21.22 7.93 -7.69
N TRP A 221 20.30 7.36 -6.92
CA TRP A 221 20.61 6.34 -5.92
C TRP A 221 21.24 5.12 -6.59
N LYS A 222 22.44 4.75 -6.14
CA LYS A 222 23.34 3.75 -6.78
C LYS A 222 23.57 4.00 -8.29
N GLY A 223 23.38 5.22 -8.77
CA GLY A 223 23.47 5.59 -10.19
C GLY A 223 22.31 5.09 -11.05
N ILE A 224 21.25 4.52 -10.46
CA ILE A 224 20.19 3.82 -11.22
C ILE A 224 18.76 4.23 -10.83
N LEU A 225 18.51 4.66 -9.59
CA LEU A 225 17.15 5.00 -9.14
C LEU A 225 16.98 6.48 -8.80
N ARG A 226 15.80 7.02 -9.07
CA ARG A 226 15.41 8.40 -8.79
C ARG A 226 15.29 8.61 -7.27
N ASN A 227 16.02 9.59 -6.72
CA ASN A 227 16.23 9.70 -5.27
C ASN A 227 14.97 10.04 -4.49
N ASP A 228 14.18 11.02 -4.93
CA ASP A 228 12.94 11.42 -4.27
C ASP A 228 11.97 10.25 -4.08
N LEU A 229 11.80 9.40 -5.11
CA LEU A 229 10.96 8.22 -5.03
C LEU A 229 11.55 7.19 -4.06
N VAL A 230 12.86 6.90 -4.13
CA VAL A 230 13.55 6.05 -3.15
C VAL A 230 13.41 6.61 -1.72
N LYS A 231 13.46 7.94 -1.56
CA LYS A 231 13.28 8.62 -0.30
C LYS A 231 11.86 8.42 0.24
N PHE A 232 10.81 8.55 -0.57
CA PHE A 232 9.45 8.21 -0.12
C PHE A 232 9.34 6.77 0.36
N LEU A 233 10.01 5.82 -0.31
CA LEU A 233 10.04 4.42 0.14
C LEU A 233 10.78 4.28 1.47
N LYS A 234 11.94 4.95 1.64
CA LYS A 234 12.72 4.90 2.89
C LYS A 234 11.99 5.56 4.05
N ASP A 235 11.40 6.72 3.81
CA ASP A 235 10.64 7.51 4.79
C ASP A 235 9.41 6.78 5.29
N PHE A 236 8.86 5.86 4.50
CA PHE A 236 7.77 4.98 4.92
C PHE A 236 8.20 4.00 6.02
N LYS A 237 9.49 3.64 6.10
CA LYS A 237 10.05 2.58 6.98
C LYS A 237 9.38 1.20 6.77
N PRO A 238 9.40 0.67 5.53
CA PRO A 238 8.77 -0.60 5.18
C PRO A 238 9.47 -1.79 5.85
N GLY A 239 8.67 -2.74 6.32
CA GLY A 239 9.15 -4.04 6.78
C GLY A 239 9.37 -5.06 5.67
N PHE A 240 8.73 -4.89 4.51
CA PHE A 240 8.95 -5.73 3.32
C PHE A 240 8.77 -4.94 2.01
N LEU A 241 9.31 -5.48 0.92
CA LEU A 241 9.08 -5.03 -0.46
C LEU A 241 8.66 -6.22 -1.32
N ARG A 242 7.39 -6.22 -1.79
CA ARG A 242 6.86 -7.18 -2.78
C ARG A 242 7.19 -6.70 -4.18
N PHE A 243 7.87 -7.52 -4.99
CA PHE A 243 8.31 -7.15 -6.35
C PHE A 243 8.45 -8.39 -7.26
N PRO A 244 8.53 -8.22 -8.59
CA PRO A 244 8.03 -7.08 -9.34
C PRO A 244 6.52 -7.25 -9.51
N GLY A 245 5.80 -7.56 -8.42
CA GLY A 245 4.52 -8.28 -8.36
C GLY A 245 3.39 -7.64 -9.15
N GLY A 246 2.17 -8.11 -8.91
CA GLY A 246 1.01 -7.71 -9.70
C GLY A 246 0.91 -8.49 -11.00
N CYS A 247 0.03 -8.01 -11.86
CA CYS A 247 -0.31 -8.68 -13.11
C CYS A 247 0.92 -8.86 -14.01
N ILE A 248 1.92 -7.97 -13.91
CA ILE A 248 3.11 -7.97 -14.77
C ILE A 248 3.89 -9.28 -14.71
N VAL A 249 3.87 -9.99 -13.58
CA VAL A 249 4.50 -11.32 -13.43
C VAL A 249 3.86 -12.35 -14.36
N GLU A 250 2.56 -12.21 -14.58
CA GLU A 250 1.72 -13.14 -15.33
C GLU A 250 1.89 -12.97 -16.84
N GLY A 251 1.99 -11.72 -17.31
CA GLY A 251 2.02 -11.36 -18.73
C GLY A 251 0.69 -11.61 -19.45
N ASP A 252 0.57 -11.12 -20.69
CA ASP A 252 -0.62 -11.33 -21.55
C ASP A 252 -0.49 -12.54 -22.47
N SER A 253 0.71 -13.11 -22.58
CA SER A 253 1.04 -14.25 -23.42
C SER A 253 2.21 -15.01 -22.81
N ILE A 254 2.43 -16.26 -23.25
CA ILE A 254 3.58 -17.06 -22.79
C ILE A 254 4.91 -16.32 -23.02
N GLY A 255 5.04 -15.59 -24.15
CA GLY A 255 6.26 -14.84 -24.48
C GLY A 255 6.47 -13.57 -23.65
N ASN A 256 5.43 -13.06 -22.99
CA ASN A 256 5.45 -11.86 -22.16
C ASN A 256 5.41 -12.16 -20.65
N MET A 257 5.38 -13.42 -20.23
CA MET A 257 5.55 -13.80 -18.82
C MET A 257 6.86 -13.23 -18.28
N TYR A 258 6.84 -12.69 -17.07
CA TYR A 258 8.04 -12.10 -16.47
C TYR A 258 9.04 -13.20 -16.08
N ARG A 259 10.27 -13.11 -16.60
CA ARG A 259 11.34 -14.09 -16.36
C ARG A 259 12.50 -13.39 -15.64
N TRP A 260 12.65 -13.62 -14.34
CA TRP A 260 13.63 -12.90 -13.51
C TRP A 260 15.06 -12.98 -14.04
N LYS A 261 15.44 -14.12 -14.65
CA LYS A 261 16.76 -14.34 -15.27
C LYS A 261 17.06 -13.38 -16.43
N ASN A 262 16.03 -12.85 -17.10
CA ASN A 262 16.18 -11.86 -18.17
C ASN A 262 16.46 -10.45 -17.62
N THR A 263 16.39 -10.27 -16.30
CA THR A 263 16.52 -8.97 -15.62
C THR A 263 17.81 -8.82 -14.83
N ILE A 264 18.72 -9.79 -14.93
CA ILE A 264 20.02 -9.79 -14.25
C ILE A 264 21.16 -9.86 -15.26
N GLY A 265 22.37 -9.55 -14.82
CA GLY A 265 23.52 -9.34 -15.71
C GLY A 265 23.62 -7.90 -16.21
N LYS A 266 24.45 -7.69 -17.23
CA LYS A 266 24.72 -6.36 -17.79
C LYS A 266 23.44 -5.77 -18.41
N PRO A 267 23.09 -4.51 -18.15
CA PRO A 267 21.86 -3.90 -18.68
C PRO A 267 21.70 -4.04 -20.20
N GLU A 268 22.77 -3.87 -20.98
CA GLU A 268 22.76 -3.98 -22.44
C GLU A 268 22.48 -5.40 -22.97
N GLU A 269 22.64 -6.42 -22.11
CA GLU A 269 22.33 -7.82 -22.43
C GLU A 269 20.93 -8.23 -21.95
N ARG A 270 20.18 -7.37 -21.25
CA ARG A 270 18.82 -7.67 -20.78
C ARG A 270 17.84 -7.57 -21.95
N LYS A 271 16.94 -8.54 -22.07
CA LYS A 271 16.00 -8.63 -23.20
C LYS A 271 14.79 -7.74 -22.96
N LEU A 272 14.73 -6.60 -23.66
CA LEU A 272 13.61 -5.67 -23.59
C LEU A 272 12.29 -6.35 -24.02
N THR A 273 11.17 -5.94 -23.43
CA THR A 273 9.83 -6.37 -23.86
C THR A 273 8.79 -5.26 -23.66
N TYR A 274 7.58 -5.42 -24.21
CA TYR A 274 6.48 -4.51 -23.94
C TYR A 274 5.92 -4.73 -22.53
N ASN A 275 5.49 -3.66 -21.86
CA ASN A 275 4.92 -3.74 -20.53
C ASN A 275 3.48 -4.27 -20.62
N LEU A 276 3.04 -5.15 -19.70
CA LEU A 276 1.67 -5.69 -19.67
C LEU A 276 0.57 -4.62 -19.66
N TRP A 277 0.85 -3.46 -19.04
CA TRP A 277 -0.08 -2.36 -18.89
C TRP A 277 -0.14 -1.43 -20.13
N TYR A 278 0.52 -1.80 -21.23
CA TYR A 278 0.29 -1.18 -22.53
C TYR A 278 -1.19 -1.23 -22.94
N SER A 279 -1.62 -0.25 -23.72
CA SER A 279 -2.97 -0.19 -24.27
C SER A 279 -2.99 0.68 -25.52
N GLN A 280 -4.13 0.78 -26.20
CA GLN A 280 -4.27 1.72 -27.32
C GLN A 280 -4.00 3.18 -26.88
N ARG A 281 -4.29 3.55 -25.63
CA ARG A 281 -3.99 4.86 -25.07
C ARG A 281 -2.52 5.04 -24.70
N TYR A 282 -1.85 3.95 -24.31
CA TYR A 282 -0.44 3.94 -23.92
C TYR A 282 0.32 2.86 -24.71
N PRO A 283 0.44 3.00 -26.05
CA PRO A 283 0.97 1.93 -26.90
C PRO A 283 2.49 1.79 -26.77
N TYR A 284 3.17 2.81 -26.26
CA TYR A 284 4.63 2.86 -26.16
C TYR A 284 5.18 2.46 -24.79
N TYR A 285 4.37 1.82 -23.94
CA TYR A 285 4.82 1.38 -22.63
C TYR A 285 5.58 0.06 -22.71
N HIS A 286 6.87 0.10 -22.38
CA HIS A 286 7.81 -1.02 -22.50
C HIS A 286 8.65 -1.15 -21.22
N GLN A 287 9.36 -2.27 -21.10
CA GLN A 287 10.21 -2.61 -19.97
C GLN A 287 11.63 -2.86 -20.46
N SER A 288 12.54 -1.93 -20.16
CA SER A 288 13.97 -2.06 -20.45
C SER A 288 14.62 -3.16 -19.60
N PHE A 289 14.00 -3.50 -18.46
CA PHE A 289 14.58 -4.28 -17.38
C PHE A 289 15.89 -3.72 -16.82
N GLY A 290 16.15 -2.42 -17.01
CA GLY A 290 17.22 -1.72 -16.30
C GLY A 290 17.03 -1.76 -14.77
N LEU A 291 15.78 -1.76 -14.32
CA LEU A 291 15.37 -2.14 -12.97
C LEU A 291 14.92 -3.61 -12.96
N GLY A 292 15.79 -4.50 -12.47
CA GLY A 292 15.56 -5.94 -12.39
C GLY A 292 15.64 -6.49 -10.96
N PHE A 293 15.63 -7.82 -10.85
CA PHE A 293 15.62 -8.51 -9.55
C PHE A 293 16.80 -8.13 -8.65
N PHE A 294 18.00 -7.98 -9.23
CA PHE A 294 19.17 -7.59 -8.45
C PHE A 294 19.01 -6.19 -7.84
N GLU A 295 18.53 -5.24 -8.62
CA GLU A 295 18.30 -3.87 -8.16
C GLU A 295 17.19 -3.80 -7.11
N TYR A 296 16.13 -4.62 -7.22
CA TYR A 296 15.11 -4.75 -6.16
C TYR A 296 15.68 -5.31 -4.86
N PHE A 297 16.56 -6.32 -4.91
CA PHE A 297 17.22 -6.84 -3.71
C PHE A 297 18.11 -5.78 -3.03
N LEU A 298 18.88 -5.02 -3.82
CA LEU A 298 19.66 -3.90 -3.29
C LEU A 298 18.78 -2.82 -2.66
N LEU A 299 17.61 -2.56 -3.26
CA LEU A 299 16.64 -1.61 -2.72
C LEU A 299 16.05 -2.13 -1.40
N SER A 300 15.65 -3.41 -1.32
CA SER A 300 15.19 -4.04 -0.08
C SER A 300 16.21 -3.91 1.05
N GLU A 301 17.49 -4.21 0.78
CA GLU A 301 18.58 -4.09 1.76
C GLU A 301 18.72 -2.64 2.27
N TYR A 302 18.73 -1.67 1.35
CA TYR A 302 18.82 -0.24 1.71
C TYR A 302 17.63 0.24 2.52
N LEU A 303 16.43 -0.23 2.20
CA LEU A 303 15.21 0.10 2.94
C LEU A 303 15.22 -0.53 4.34
N GLY A 304 15.94 -1.64 4.53
CA GLY A 304 15.83 -2.49 5.72
C GLY A 304 14.60 -3.39 5.67
N ALA A 305 14.10 -3.66 4.46
CA ALA A 305 12.86 -4.39 4.20
C ALA A 305 13.16 -5.82 3.75
N GLU A 306 12.35 -6.79 4.20
CA GLU A 306 12.45 -8.16 3.68
C GLU A 306 12.02 -8.21 2.20
N PRO A 307 12.83 -8.82 1.30
CA PRO A 307 12.44 -8.98 -0.10
C PRO A 307 11.37 -10.07 -0.22
N VAL A 308 10.28 -9.77 -0.95
CA VAL A 308 9.18 -10.70 -1.26
C VAL A 308 9.04 -10.81 -2.78
N PRO A 309 9.92 -11.56 -3.46
CA PRO A 309 9.85 -11.73 -4.90
C PRO A 309 8.64 -12.59 -5.30
N VAL A 310 7.96 -12.19 -6.38
CA VAL A 310 6.81 -12.86 -6.96
C VAL A 310 7.23 -13.55 -8.25
N LEU A 311 6.95 -14.86 -8.35
CA LEU A 311 7.31 -15.70 -9.49
C LEU A 311 6.06 -16.23 -10.20
N ASN A 312 6.14 -16.33 -11.52
CA ASN A 312 5.06 -16.85 -12.33
C ASN A 312 4.82 -18.35 -12.05
N ALA A 313 3.56 -18.75 -11.86
CA ALA A 313 3.17 -20.13 -11.58
C ALA A 313 3.00 -21.01 -12.84
N GLY A 314 3.52 -20.59 -14.00
CA GLY A 314 3.32 -21.23 -15.31
C GLY A 314 1.98 -20.87 -15.96
N MET A 315 1.48 -19.64 -15.71
CA MET A 315 0.15 -19.18 -16.10
C MET A 315 0.19 -17.70 -16.50
N THR A 316 -0.53 -17.32 -17.56
CA THR A 316 -0.74 -15.90 -17.92
C THR A 316 -1.90 -15.32 -17.13
N CYS A 317 -2.05 -13.98 -17.20
CA CYS A 317 -3.09 -13.27 -16.46
C CYS A 317 -4.49 -13.82 -16.78
N GLN A 318 -5.13 -14.43 -15.78
CA GLN A 318 -6.42 -15.08 -15.97
C GLN A 318 -7.53 -14.07 -16.28
N ALA A 319 -7.43 -12.85 -15.73
CA ALA A 319 -8.33 -11.74 -16.04
C ALA A 319 -8.21 -11.25 -17.50
N ARG A 320 -7.17 -11.67 -18.23
CA ARG A 320 -6.87 -11.25 -19.61
C ARG A 320 -6.87 -12.40 -20.63
N GLY A 321 -7.51 -13.53 -20.29
CA GLY A 321 -7.78 -14.62 -21.25
C GLY A 321 -6.97 -15.89 -21.05
N ALA A 322 -6.20 -16.02 -19.96
CA ALA A 322 -5.62 -17.25 -19.40
C ALA A 322 -5.01 -18.26 -20.41
N THR A 323 -3.68 -18.36 -20.43
CA THR A 323 -2.95 -19.45 -21.08
C THR A 323 -2.10 -20.16 -20.04
N TYR A 324 -2.09 -21.49 -20.09
CA TYR A 324 -1.39 -22.30 -19.12
C TYR A 324 -0.28 -23.12 -19.76
N ILE A 325 0.90 -23.11 -19.14
CA ILE A 325 1.98 -24.00 -19.53
C ILE A 325 1.54 -25.45 -19.23
N PRO A 326 1.73 -26.41 -20.16
CA PRO A 326 1.47 -27.81 -19.88
C PRO A 326 2.24 -28.29 -18.64
N LEU A 327 1.62 -29.09 -17.77
CA LEU A 327 2.26 -29.55 -16.53
C LEU A 327 3.60 -30.26 -16.78
N SER A 328 3.75 -30.96 -17.91
CA SER A 328 5.00 -31.61 -18.34
C SER A 328 6.16 -30.63 -18.61
N LYS A 329 5.87 -29.34 -18.78
CA LYS A 329 6.85 -28.26 -18.98
C LYS A 329 6.97 -27.33 -17.76
N LEU A 330 6.23 -27.60 -16.67
CA LEU A 330 6.24 -26.75 -15.48
C LEU A 330 7.60 -26.75 -14.76
N ASN A 331 8.41 -27.79 -14.96
CA ASN A 331 9.73 -27.92 -14.33
C ASN A 331 10.66 -26.73 -14.60
N GLU A 332 10.52 -26.07 -15.75
CA GLU A 332 11.31 -24.86 -16.06
C GLU A 332 11.02 -23.73 -15.05
N PHE A 333 9.75 -23.51 -14.70
CA PHE A 333 9.32 -22.48 -13.75
C PHE A 333 9.66 -22.87 -12.31
N VAL A 334 9.53 -24.16 -11.97
CA VAL A 334 9.96 -24.68 -10.66
C VAL A 334 11.47 -24.50 -10.49
N GLN A 335 12.27 -24.79 -11.52
CA GLN A 335 13.71 -24.57 -11.49
C GLN A 335 14.05 -23.09 -11.37
N ASP A 336 13.34 -22.19 -12.05
CA ASP A 336 13.53 -20.75 -11.89
C ASP A 336 13.33 -20.28 -10.44
N ALA A 337 12.39 -20.88 -9.70
CA ALA A 337 12.19 -20.60 -8.29
C ALA A 337 13.34 -21.11 -7.41
N LEU A 338 13.80 -22.34 -7.64
CA LEU A 338 14.96 -22.91 -6.94
C LEU A 338 16.24 -22.08 -7.19
N ASP A 339 16.41 -21.65 -8.44
CA ASP A 339 17.54 -20.84 -8.90
C ASP A 339 17.51 -19.43 -8.28
N LEU A 340 16.34 -18.82 -8.13
CA LEU A 340 16.21 -17.54 -7.44
C LEU A 340 16.64 -17.64 -5.97
N VAL A 341 16.21 -18.71 -5.27
CA VAL A 341 16.60 -18.92 -3.88
C VAL A 341 18.11 -19.15 -3.77
N GLU A 342 18.71 -19.89 -4.71
CA GLU A 342 20.17 -20.05 -4.77
C GLU A 342 20.89 -18.74 -5.13
N PHE A 343 20.34 -17.92 -6.04
CA PHE A 343 20.86 -16.58 -6.35
C PHE A 343 20.87 -15.70 -5.10
N ALA A 344 19.78 -15.73 -4.31
CA ALA A 344 19.64 -14.87 -3.15
C ALA A 344 20.42 -15.36 -1.92
N ASN A 345 20.54 -16.67 -1.72
CA ASN A 345 21.06 -17.24 -0.47
C ASN A 345 22.27 -18.16 -0.65
N GLY A 346 22.55 -18.62 -1.87
CA GLY A 346 23.65 -19.54 -2.16
C GLY A 346 25.02 -18.95 -1.87
N SER A 347 25.98 -19.85 -1.65
CA SER A 347 27.39 -19.48 -1.53
C SER A 347 27.89 -18.88 -2.85
N PRO A 348 28.89 -17.98 -2.83
CA PRO A 348 29.47 -17.41 -4.06
C PRO A 348 30.13 -18.43 -5.01
N GLN A 349 30.20 -19.72 -4.63
CA GLN A 349 30.74 -20.80 -5.44
C GLN A 349 29.65 -21.60 -6.16
N THR A 350 28.37 -21.43 -5.82
CA THR A 350 27.27 -22.05 -6.56
C THR A 350 27.02 -21.30 -7.87
N VAL A 351 26.28 -21.91 -8.80
CA VAL A 351 26.03 -21.31 -10.13
C VAL A 351 25.37 -19.94 -10.00
N TRP A 352 24.33 -19.83 -9.16
CA TRP A 352 23.61 -18.58 -9.02
C TRP A 352 24.23 -17.63 -8.00
N GLY A 353 24.91 -18.14 -6.97
CA GLY A 353 25.69 -17.32 -6.05
C GLY A 353 26.91 -16.68 -6.72
N SER A 354 27.55 -17.37 -7.68
CA SER A 354 28.64 -16.79 -8.48
C SER A 354 28.13 -15.66 -9.38
N LYS A 355 26.92 -15.81 -9.95
CA LYS A 355 26.28 -14.74 -10.73
C LYS A 355 25.98 -13.51 -9.89
N ARG A 356 25.47 -13.68 -8.66
CA ARG A 356 25.26 -12.59 -7.70
C ARG A 356 26.59 -11.87 -7.38
N ARG A 357 27.66 -12.64 -7.14
CA ARG A 357 29.01 -12.10 -6.91
C ARG A 357 29.53 -11.31 -8.10
N GLU A 358 29.38 -11.82 -9.33
CA GLU A 358 29.79 -11.13 -10.57
C GLU A 358 29.08 -9.78 -10.74
N MET A 359 27.84 -9.67 -10.24
CA MET A 359 27.07 -8.42 -10.22
C MET A 359 27.47 -7.48 -9.07
N GLY A 360 28.50 -7.83 -8.29
CA GLY A 360 29.08 -6.99 -7.24
C GLY A 360 28.56 -7.22 -5.83
N HIS A 361 27.77 -8.29 -5.59
CA HIS A 361 27.25 -8.60 -4.25
C HIS A 361 27.54 -10.07 -3.86
N PRO A 362 28.70 -10.36 -3.25
CA PRO A 362 29.04 -11.72 -2.84
C PRO A 362 28.18 -12.22 -1.66
N GLU A 363 27.68 -11.34 -0.80
CA GLU A 363 26.97 -11.74 0.41
C GLU A 363 25.52 -12.19 0.13
N PRO A 364 24.95 -13.12 0.90
CA PRO A 364 23.55 -13.48 0.79
C PRO A 364 22.60 -12.31 1.08
N PHE A 365 21.49 -12.21 0.32
CA PHE A 365 20.39 -11.28 0.61
C PHE A 365 19.48 -11.75 1.75
N ASN A 366 19.68 -12.97 2.27
CA ASN A 366 18.87 -13.56 3.33
C ASN A 366 17.36 -13.62 3.00
N LEU A 367 17.04 -14.12 1.81
CA LEU A 367 15.67 -14.31 1.34
C LEU A 367 14.94 -15.35 2.19
N LYS A 368 13.84 -14.94 2.83
CA LYS A 368 13.05 -15.79 3.75
C LYS A 368 11.73 -16.26 3.18
N MET A 369 11.21 -15.59 2.15
CA MET A 369 9.91 -15.92 1.57
C MET A 369 9.82 -15.56 0.10
N ILE A 370 9.04 -16.32 -0.65
CA ILE A 370 8.71 -16.04 -2.06
C ILE A 370 7.22 -16.26 -2.31
N SER A 371 6.67 -15.53 -3.27
CA SER A 371 5.31 -15.77 -3.77
C SER A 371 5.32 -16.59 -5.04
N ILE A 372 4.48 -17.62 -5.07
CA ILE A 372 4.26 -18.45 -6.26
C ILE A 372 2.90 -18.07 -6.85
N GLY A 373 2.95 -17.23 -7.88
CA GLY A 373 1.77 -16.57 -8.44
C GLY A 373 1.47 -15.21 -7.80
N ASN A 374 0.49 -14.53 -8.39
CA ASN A 374 0.00 -13.20 -8.02
C ASN A 374 -1.49 -13.23 -7.67
N GLU A 375 -2.34 -13.45 -8.67
CA GLU A 375 -3.81 -13.50 -8.55
C GLU A 375 -4.34 -14.76 -9.24
N GLN A 376 -3.68 -15.92 -9.15
CA GLN A 376 -4.23 -17.11 -9.79
C GLN A 376 -5.33 -17.78 -8.97
N TRP A 377 -6.29 -18.41 -9.65
CA TRP A 377 -7.44 -19.07 -9.04
C TRP A 377 -7.84 -20.36 -9.75
N GLY A 378 -8.63 -21.17 -9.05
CA GLY A 378 -9.26 -22.37 -9.58
C GLY A 378 -8.32 -23.55 -9.77
N ALA A 379 -8.86 -24.64 -10.33
CA ALA A 379 -8.15 -25.90 -10.54
C ALA A 379 -6.79 -25.75 -11.23
N PRO A 380 -6.62 -24.89 -12.27
CA PRO A 380 -5.32 -24.70 -12.91
C PRO A 380 -4.20 -24.28 -11.94
N TYR A 381 -4.49 -23.41 -10.96
CA TYR A 381 -3.50 -23.03 -9.95
C TYR A 381 -3.29 -24.14 -8.92
N PHE A 382 -4.38 -24.73 -8.44
CA PHE A 382 -4.36 -25.77 -7.40
C PHE A 382 -3.57 -27.02 -7.82
N GLU A 383 -3.55 -27.34 -9.11
CA GLU A 383 -2.76 -28.44 -9.68
C GLU A 383 -1.27 -28.10 -9.82
N ARG A 384 -0.91 -26.82 -9.96
CA ARG A 384 0.46 -26.35 -10.21
C ARG A 384 1.22 -26.04 -8.93
N TYR A 385 0.58 -25.38 -7.98
CA TYR A 385 1.21 -24.98 -6.71
C TYR A 385 1.94 -26.13 -5.99
N PRO A 386 1.39 -27.36 -5.90
CA PRO A 386 2.07 -28.48 -5.23
C PRO A 386 3.45 -28.82 -5.80
N TYR A 387 3.70 -28.62 -7.10
CA TYR A 387 5.02 -28.87 -7.71
C TYR A 387 6.08 -27.90 -7.19
N PHE A 388 5.73 -26.62 -7.11
CA PHE A 388 6.62 -25.60 -6.52
C PHE A 388 6.82 -25.86 -5.04
N HIS A 389 5.73 -26.06 -4.30
CA HIS A 389 5.77 -26.30 -2.86
C HIS A 389 6.68 -27.47 -2.51
N LEU A 390 6.48 -28.63 -3.14
CA LEU A 390 7.28 -29.83 -2.89
C LEU A 390 8.77 -29.59 -3.20
N ALA A 391 9.09 -29.03 -4.36
CA ALA A 391 10.47 -28.80 -4.76
C ALA A 391 11.20 -27.82 -3.83
N LEU A 392 10.54 -26.71 -3.48
CA LEU A 392 11.12 -25.67 -2.63
C LEU A 392 11.26 -26.13 -1.19
N LYS A 393 10.22 -26.74 -0.58
CA LYS A 393 10.31 -27.23 0.80
C LYS A 393 11.29 -28.38 0.96
N ASN A 394 11.49 -29.21 -0.05
CA ASN A 394 12.51 -30.28 -0.01
C ASN A 394 13.94 -29.73 -0.02
N LYS A 395 14.22 -28.65 -0.75
CA LYS A 395 15.57 -28.05 -0.84
C LYS A 395 15.82 -26.98 0.24
N PHE A 396 14.76 -26.27 0.65
CA PHE A 396 14.79 -25.11 1.53
C PHE A 396 13.61 -25.16 2.51
N SER A 397 13.67 -26.03 3.51
CA SER A 397 12.56 -26.28 4.46
C SER A 397 12.07 -25.02 5.19
N ASP A 398 12.98 -24.10 5.48
CA ASP A 398 12.71 -22.89 6.25
C ASP A 398 12.16 -21.73 5.40
N LEU A 399 12.17 -21.87 4.05
CA LEU A 399 11.64 -20.87 3.14
C LEU A 399 10.11 -20.82 3.27
N LYS A 400 9.55 -19.64 3.53
CA LYS A 400 8.11 -19.45 3.58
C LYS A 400 7.55 -19.26 2.17
N LEU A 401 6.44 -19.92 1.88
CA LEU A 401 5.77 -19.83 0.58
C LEU A 401 4.46 -19.06 0.73
N ILE A 402 4.29 -18.07 -0.14
CA ILE A 402 3.06 -17.31 -0.29
C ILE A 402 2.27 -17.89 -1.47
N GLY A 403 0.99 -18.21 -1.23
CA GLY A 403 0.07 -18.76 -2.24
C GLY A 403 -1.09 -17.81 -2.55
N CYS A 404 -1.65 -17.91 -3.75
CA CYS A 404 -2.76 -17.08 -4.23
C CYS A 404 -4.11 -17.58 -3.72
N VAL A 405 -5.02 -16.65 -3.42
CA VAL A 405 -6.44 -16.95 -3.14
C VAL A 405 -7.40 -16.18 -4.06
N GLY A 406 -6.94 -15.82 -5.26
CA GLY A 406 -7.73 -15.12 -6.28
C GLY A 406 -7.69 -13.58 -6.15
N PRO A 407 -8.45 -12.87 -7.00
CA PRO A 407 -8.31 -11.43 -7.20
C PRO A 407 -9.15 -10.57 -6.23
N ALA A 408 -9.97 -11.21 -5.38
CA ALA A 408 -10.87 -10.50 -4.46
C ALA A 408 -11.02 -11.27 -3.14
N PRO A 409 -11.35 -10.60 -2.02
CA PRO A 409 -11.29 -11.21 -0.69
C PRO A 409 -12.60 -11.90 -0.27
N ASP A 410 -13.63 -11.86 -1.11
CA ASP A 410 -15.01 -12.23 -0.78
C ASP A 410 -15.80 -12.79 -1.98
N ASP A 411 -15.12 -13.19 -3.05
CA ASP A 411 -15.74 -13.78 -4.24
C ASP A 411 -15.71 -15.33 -4.22
N GLU A 412 -16.29 -15.96 -5.25
CA GLU A 412 -16.32 -17.41 -5.36
C GLU A 412 -14.90 -18.02 -5.53
N ASN A 413 -13.96 -17.28 -6.14
CA ASN A 413 -12.59 -17.74 -6.31
C ASN A 413 -11.88 -17.87 -4.96
N TYR A 414 -12.03 -16.87 -4.08
CA TYR A 414 -11.52 -16.91 -2.72
C TYR A 414 -12.11 -18.07 -1.93
N LEU A 415 -13.43 -18.27 -1.99
CA LEU A 415 -14.09 -19.37 -1.30
C LEU A 415 -13.59 -20.73 -1.77
N ASN A 416 -13.43 -20.90 -3.09
CA ASN A 416 -12.89 -22.11 -3.70
C ASN A 416 -11.43 -22.36 -3.30
N ALA A 417 -10.62 -21.32 -3.19
CA ALA A 417 -9.23 -21.42 -2.74
C ALA A 417 -9.14 -21.82 -1.26
N MET A 418 -9.92 -21.19 -0.38
CA MET A 418 -10.00 -21.56 1.04
C MET A 418 -10.48 -23.00 1.22
N ASP A 419 -11.39 -23.45 0.38
CA ASP A 419 -11.86 -24.83 0.36
C ASP A 419 -10.79 -25.83 -0.09
N TRP A 420 -9.98 -25.48 -1.08
CA TRP A 420 -8.82 -26.27 -1.47
C TRP A 420 -7.81 -26.37 -0.33
N LEU A 421 -7.47 -25.25 0.31
CA LEU A 421 -6.53 -25.20 1.44
C LEU A 421 -6.97 -26.07 2.62
N ARG A 422 -8.27 -26.08 2.94
CA ARG A 422 -8.83 -26.94 4.00
C ARG A 422 -8.67 -28.44 3.71
N ARG A 423 -8.64 -28.84 2.43
CA ARG A 423 -8.43 -30.25 2.03
C ARG A 423 -6.98 -30.69 2.07
N LEU A 424 -6.03 -29.75 2.05
CA LEU A 424 -4.61 -30.04 2.19
C LEU A 424 -4.25 -30.33 3.64
N SER A 425 -3.26 -31.21 3.85
CA SER A 425 -2.63 -31.34 5.15
C SER A 425 -1.88 -30.06 5.52
N PRO A 426 -1.69 -29.75 6.82
CA PRO A 426 -0.98 -28.53 7.22
C PRO A 426 0.41 -28.35 6.59
N SER A 427 1.14 -29.44 6.34
CA SER A 427 2.47 -29.43 5.72
C SER A 427 2.48 -29.22 4.21
N GLU A 428 1.33 -29.28 3.54
CA GLU A 428 1.18 -29.06 2.09
C GLU A 428 0.64 -27.66 1.76
N ARG A 429 0.17 -26.94 2.78
CA ARG A 429 -0.38 -25.59 2.61
C ARG A 429 0.75 -24.58 2.40
N PRO A 430 0.49 -23.47 1.67
CA PRO A 430 1.31 -22.28 1.83
C PRO A 430 1.40 -21.85 3.29
N ASP A 431 2.53 -21.30 3.68
CA ASP A 431 2.71 -20.70 5.01
C ASP A 431 1.85 -19.44 5.17
N ILE A 432 1.66 -18.71 4.06
CA ILE A 432 0.95 -17.44 3.98
C ILE A 432 0.08 -17.41 2.71
N ILE A 433 -1.12 -16.86 2.79
CA ILE A 433 -1.98 -16.58 1.61
C ILE A 433 -1.98 -15.09 1.29
N ASP A 434 -2.06 -14.73 0.00
CA ASP A 434 -2.11 -13.36 -0.48
C ASP A 434 -3.55 -12.92 -0.82
N GLU A 435 -4.11 -11.99 -0.03
CA GLU A 435 -5.43 -11.38 -0.23
C GLU A 435 -5.30 -10.00 -0.87
N HIS A 436 -6.09 -9.74 -1.91
CA HIS A 436 -6.14 -8.44 -2.59
C HIS A 436 -7.46 -7.73 -2.32
N ILE A 437 -7.41 -6.49 -1.84
CA ILE A 437 -8.54 -5.73 -1.30
C ILE A 437 -8.66 -4.35 -1.97
N TYR A 438 -9.34 -4.33 -3.11
CA TYR A 438 -9.78 -3.10 -3.77
C TYR A 438 -11.29 -2.89 -3.52
N LYS A 439 -11.63 -2.07 -2.52
CA LYS A 439 -13.00 -1.97 -2.01
C LYS A 439 -13.43 -0.54 -1.70
N SER A 440 -14.73 -0.35 -1.51
CA SER A 440 -15.27 0.97 -1.14
C SER A 440 -14.90 1.32 0.31
N PRO A 441 -14.78 2.62 0.67
CA PRO A 441 -14.58 3.04 2.06
C PRO A 441 -15.60 2.41 3.05
N ALA A 442 -16.85 2.21 2.61
CA ALA A 442 -17.87 1.57 3.43
C ALA A 442 -17.53 0.10 3.76
N TRP A 443 -16.99 -0.64 2.79
CA TRP A 443 -16.59 -2.03 2.99
C TRP A 443 -15.53 -2.16 4.08
N PHE A 444 -14.56 -1.25 4.16
CA PHE A 444 -13.51 -1.28 5.19
C PHE A 444 -14.10 -1.15 6.61
N TYR A 445 -15.03 -0.21 6.83
CA TYR A 445 -15.74 -0.09 8.11
C TYR A 445 -16.58 -1.34 8.43
N GLN A 446 -17.24 -1.90 7.42
CA GLN A 446 -18.09 -3.10 7.56
C GLN A 446 -17.27 -4.40 7.78
N ASN A 447 -15.98 -4.39 7.46
CA ASN A 447 -15.09 -5.54 7.57
C ASN A 447 -14.04 -5.40 8.68
N ILE A 448 -14.20 -4.44 9.59
CA ILE A 448 -13.29 -4.24 10.74
C ILE A 448 -13.10 -5.51 11.61
N HIS A 449 -14.05 -6.46 11.54
CA HIS A 449 -14.06 -7.71 12.29
C HIS A 449 -13.63 -8.94 11.46
N ARG A 450 -13.18 -8.74 10.20
CA ARG A 450 -12.91 -9.82 9.24
C ARG A 450 -11.98 -10.90 9.80
N TYR A 451 -10.94 -10.51 10.54
CA TYR A 451 -9.93 -11.44 11.06
C TYR A 451 -10.14 -11.86 12.52
N ASP A 452 -11.08 -11.22 13.24
CA ASP A 452 -11.34 -11.50 14.66
C ASP A 452 -11.68 -12.99 14.88
N ASN A 453 -12.45 -13.60 13.96
CA ASN A 453 -12.83 -15.01 13.99
C ASN A 453 -12.18 -15.85 12.87
N TYR A 454 -11.04 -15.40 12.31
CA TYR A 454 -10.25 -16.21 11.38
C TYR A 454 -9.73 -17.48 12.08
N ASP A 455 -9.70 -18.61 11.36
CA ASP A 455 -9.19 -19.87 11.92
C ASP A 455 -7.66 -19.80 12.06
N ARG A 456 -7.17 -19.81 13.30
CA ARG A 456 -5.74 -19.70 13.61
C ARG A 456 -4.90 -20.90 13.15
N ASN A 457 -5.54 -21.98 12.68
CA ASN A 457 -4.90 -23.16 12.06
C ASN A 457 -4.81 -23.08 10.52
N MET A 458 -5.46 -22.09 9.90
CA MET A 458 -5.29 -21.79 8.47
C MET A 458 -3.98 -21.01 8.23
N PRO A 459 -3.49 -20.93 6.98
CA PRO A 459 -2.32 -20.13 6.64
C PRO A 459 -2.42 -18.71 7.17
N LYS A 460 -1.26 -18.09 7.44
CA LYS A 460 -1.23 -16.67 7.80
C LYS A 460 -1.64 -15.80 6.61
N VAL A 461 -1.99 -14.55 6.85
CA VAL A 461 -2.48 -13.66 5.81
C VAL A 461 -1.44 -12.60 5.48
N PHE A 462 -1.21 -12.43 4.19
CA PHE A 462 -0.59 -11.27 3.58
C PHE A 462 -1.69 -10.54 2.81
N ILE A 463 -1.88 -9.26 3.06
CA ILE A 463 -2.72 -8.40 2.22
C ILE A 463 -1.79 -7.69 1.22
N GLY A 464 -1.45 -8.35 0.12
CA GLY A 464 -0.47 -7.88 -0.85
C GLY A 464 -0.88 -6.63 -1.60
N GLU A 465 -2.19 -6.39 -1.73
CA GLU A 465 -2.74 -5.24 -2.42
C GLU A 465 -3.95 -4.71 -1.65
N LEU A 466 -3.92 -3.43 -1.25
CA LEU A 466 -5.02 -2.79 -0.55
C LEU A 466 -5.17 -1.34 -1.04
N ALA A 467 -6.38 -0.97 -1.45
CA ALA A 467 -6.76 0.43 -1.61
C ALA A 467 -8.27 0.62 -1.40
N ALA A 468 -8.63 1.64 -0.63
CA ALA A 468 -10.00 2.13 -0.56
C ALA A 468 -10.26 3.15 -1.68
N HIS A 469 -11.30 2.90 -2.46
CA HIS A 469 -11.72 3.85 -3.49
C HIS A 469 -13.23 3.85 -3.67
N ASP A 470 -13.79 5.04 -3.87
CA ASP A 470 -15.14 5.17 -4.40
C ASP A 470 -15.11 5.20 -5.94
N TYR A 471 -16.24 5.57 -6.55
CA TYR A 471 -16.32 5.71 -8.01
C TYR A 471 -15.37 6.78 -8.57
N SER A 472 -15.03 7.81 -7.79
CA SER A 472 -14.10 8.87 -8.20
C SER A 472 -12.64 8.44 -8.13
N ARG A 473 -12.34 7.36 -7.38
CA ARG A 473 -11.00 6.79 -7.22
C ARG A 473 -9.93 7.81 -6.81
N LEU A 474 -10.33 8.77 -5.98
CA LEU A 474 -9.44 9.81 -5.45
C LEU A 474 -8.64 9.30 -4.25
N ASN A 475 -7.42 9.81 -4.11
CA ASN A 475 -6.60 9.67 -2.91
C ASN A 475 -7.05 10.66 -1.81
N SER A 476 -8.32 10.53 -1.40
CA SER A 476 -8.98 11.44 -0.47
C SER A 476 -8.74 11.10 1.00
N LEU A 477 -8.91 12.08 1.89
CA LEU A 477 -8.94 11.84 3.34
C LEU A 477 -9.99 10.80 3.74
N ARG A 478 -11.15 10.74 3.06
CA ARG A 478 -12.21 9.75 3.32
C ARG A 478 -11.73 8.31 3.09
N SER A 479 -11.01 8.04 1.98
CA SER A 479 -10.45 6.72 1.73
C SER A 479 -9.34 6.41 2.73
N ALA A 480 -8.47 7.37 3.02
CA ALA A 480 -7.40 7.20 3.99
C ALA A 480 -7.92 6.88 5.42
N LEU A 481 -9.01 7.52 5.87
CA LEU A 481 -9.63 7.24 7.16
C LEU A 481 -10.26 5.83 7.22
N ALA A 482 -10.89 5.38 6.13
CA ALA A 482 -11.47 4.04 6.08
C ALA A 482 -10.38 2.96 6.13
N GLU A 483 -9.29 3.16 5.40
CA GLU A 483 -8.10 2.30 5.48
C GLU A 483 -7.51 2.32 6.90
N ALA A 484 -7.30 3.50 7.48
CA ALA A 484 -6.73 3.64 8.83
C ALA A 484 -7.56 2.93 9.90
N SER A 485 -8.90 3.05 9.84
CA SER A 485 -9.80 2.29 10.71
C SER A 485 -9.58 0.79 10.57
N TYR A 486 -9.50 0.29 9.33
CA TYR A 486 -9.22 -1.13 9.08
C TYR A 486 -7.84 -1.54 9.60
N LEU A 487 -6.82 -0.68 9.43
CA LEU A 487 -5.47 -0.93 9.93
C LEU A 487 -5.40 -1.07 11.46
N THR A 488 -6.29 -0.43 12.23
CA THR A 488 -6.34 -0.69 13.69
C THR A 488 -6.70 -2.14 13.98
N ALA A 489 -7.65 -2.71 13.24
CA ALA A 489 -8.02 -4.12 13.35
C ALA A 489 -6.95 -5.07 12.79
N ILE A 490 -6.17 -4.63 11.79
CA ILE A 490 -5.03 -5.39 11.30
C ILE A 490 -3.95 -5.54 12.38
N GLU A 491 -3.61 -4.47 13.12
CA GLU A 491 -2.65 -4.57 14.24
C GLU A 491 -3.17 -5.48 15.35
N GLU A 492 -4.47 -5.40 15.68
CA GLU A 492 -5.10 -6.27 16.68
C GLU A 492 -5.19 -7.75 16.28
N ASN A 493 -5.10 -8.05 14.99
CA ASN A 493 -5.11 -9.41 14.43
C ASN A 493 -3.76 -9.78 13.80
N SER A 494 -2.67 -9.16 14.25
CA SER A 494 -1.34 -9.41 13.69
C SER A 494 -0.77 -10.80 14.06
N ASP A 495 -1.47 -11.58 14.89
CA ASP A 495 -1.25 -13.02 15.05
C ASP A 495 -1.56 -13.80 13.75
N ILE A 496 -2.47 -13.27 12.91
CA ILE A 496 -2.88 -13.81 11.62
C ILE A 496 -2.34 -12.99 10.46
N VAL A 497 -2.61 -11.68 10.44
CA VAL A 497 -2.20 -10.79 9.34
C VAL A 497 -0.77 -10.36 9.58
N LYS A 498 0.16 -10.90 8.79
CA LYS A 498 1.60 -10.70 8.98
C LYS A 498 2.18 -9.57 8.14
N MET A 499 1.52 -9.24 7.03
CA MET A 499 2.00 -8.27 6.05
C MET A 499 0.80 -7.59 5.40
N VAL A 500 0.92 -6.30 5.09
CA VAL A 500 -0.05 -5.51 4.34
C VAL A 500 0.68 -4.41 3.55
N SER A 501 0.28 -4.21 2.28
CA SER A 501 0.81 -3.16 1.41
C SER A 501 -0.29 -2.42 0.64
N TYR A 502 -0.11 -1.11 0.49
CA TYR A 502 -0.94 -0.30 -0.39
C TYR A 502 -0.60 -0.58 -1.85
N ALA A 503 -1.60 -0.61 -2.73
CA ALA A 503 -1.39 -0.79 -4.17
C ALA A 503 -2.34 0.06 -5.04
N PRO A 504 -1.88 0.56 -6.21
CA PRO A 504 -0.48 0.59 -6.66
C PRO A 504 0.37 1.65 -5.94
N LEU A 505 1.68 1.43 -5.93
CA LEU A 505 2.63 2.30 -5.22
C LEU A 505 2.85 3.64 -5.92
N PHE A 506 3.04 3.64 -7.24
CA PHE A 506 3.44 4.81 -8.00
C PHE A 506 2.42 5.16 -9.10
N GLY A 507 2.22 6.46 -9.32
CA GLY A 507 1.40 6.99 -10.40
C GLY A 507 2.06 8.19 -11.09
N LYS A 508 2.53 8.02 -12.34
CA LYS A 508 2.97 9.15 -13.16
C LYS A 508 1.77 9.93 -13.67
N PHE A 509 1.76 11.24 -13.45
CA PHE A 509 0.69 12.10 -13.93
C PHE A 509 0.65 12.11 -15.47
N GLY A 510 -0.54 12.04 -16.05
CA GLY A 510 -0.75 11.92 -17.50
C GLY A 510 -0.58 10.50 -18.06
N TYR A 511 0.01 9.58 -17.29
CA TYR A 511 0.40 8.24 -17.72
C TYR A 511 -0.16 7.13 -16.82
N THR A 512 -1.42 7.29 -16.40
CA THR A 512 -2.06 6.44 -15.40
C THR A 512 -3.01 5.43 -16.04
N GLN A 513 -2.74 4.14 -15.85
CA GLN A 513 -3.61 3.00 -16.20
C GLN A 513 -4.53 2.61 -15.04
N TRP A 514 -4.08 2.83 -13.80
CA TRP A 514 -4.86 2.56 -12.59
C TRP A 514 -4.69 3.66 -11.53
N GLN A 515 -5.79 4.00 -10.86
CA GLN A 515 -5.84 4.91 -9.73
C GLN A 515 -6.85 4.40 -8.69
N PRO A 516 -6.72 4.77 -7.40
CA PRO A 516 -5.73 5.69 -6.78
C PRO A 516 -4.31 5.13 -6.70
N ASN A 517 -3.30 5.95 -6.33
CA ASN A 517 -1.89 5.55 -6.17
C ASN A 517 -1.27 6.11 -4.87
N PHE A 518 -0.32 5.39 -4.27
CA PHE A 518 0.27 5.79 -2.98
C PHE A 518 1.12 7.07 -3.10
N ILE A 519 1.96 7.14 -4.13
CA ILE A 519 2.87 8.25 -4.43
C ILE A 519 2.66 8.67 -5.88
N TRP A 520 2.49 9.96 -6.10
CA TRP A 520 2.28 10.56 -7.42
C TRP A 520 3.49 11.37 -7.85
N PHE A 521 3.79 11.40 -9.15
CA PHE A 521 4.98 12.11 -9.65
C PHE A 521 4.84 12.59 -11.10
N THR A 522 5.68 13.57 -11.46
CA THR A 522 6.00 14.06 -12.81
C THR A 522 7.50 13.90 -13.06
N ASN A 523 8.07 14.46 -14.13
CA ASN A 523 9.54 14.46 -14.31
C ASN A 523 10.27 15.34 -13.29
N SER A 524 9.63 16.41 -12.79
CA SER A 524 10.24 17.40 -11.89
C SER A 524 9.67 17.42 -10.46
N LEU A 525 8.59 16.69 -10.18
CA LEU A 525 7.90 16.71 -8.88
C LEU A 525 7.51 15.29 -8.42
N ALA A 526 7.49 15.05 -7.10
CA ALA A 526 6.84 13.90 -6.49
C ALA A 526 6.15 14.27 -5.17
N TYR A 527 5.04 13.61 -4.84
CA TYR A 527 4.33 13.79 -3.58
C TYR A 527 3.64 12.52 -3.09
N GLY A 528 3.63 12.34 -1.76
CA GLY A 528 2.80 11.32 -1.11
C GLY A 528 1.32 11.71 -1.11
N SER A 529 0.45 10.75 -1.43
CA SER A 529 -0.99 10.91 -1.23
C SER A 529 -1.37 11.13 0.25
N VAL A 530 -2.62 11.52 0.52
CA VAL A 530 -3.13 11.56 1.91
C VAL A 530 -3.07 10.16 2.53
N ASN A 531 -3.38 9.12 1.75
CA ASN A 531 -3.24 7.72 2.15
C ASN A 531 -1.80 7.39 2.57
N TYR A 532 -0.79 7.83 1.79
CA TYR A 532 0.63 7.66 2.12
C TYR A 532 0.97 8.23 3.50
N TYR A 533 0.60 9.48 3.77
CA TYR A 533 0.91 10.10 5.04
C TYR A 533 0.17 9.45 6.22
N VAL A 534 -1.07 9.00 6.02
CA VAL A 534 -1.83 8.25 7.03
C VAL A 534 -1.19 6.89 7.32
N TRP A 535 -0.87 6.09 6.31
CA TRP A 535 -0.20 4.80 6.49
C TRP A 535 1.19 4.95 7.09
N ARG A 536 1.92 6.00 6.69
CA ARG A 536 3.23 6.33 7.24
C ARG A 536 3.15 6.62 8.74
N LEU A 537 2.10 7.31 9.22
CA LEU A 537 1.88 7.48 10.65
C LEU A 537 1.73 6.14 11.39
N PHE A 538 1.06 5.16 10.79
CA PHE A 538 0.95 3.81 11.36
C PHE A 538 2.28 3.07 11.33
N SER A 539 2.96 3.03 10.19
CA SER A 539 4.23 2.33 10.01
C SER A 539 5.35 2.87 10.90
N GLN A 540 5.48 4.19 11.03
CA GLN A 540 6.49 4.81 11.90
C GLN A 540 6.16 4.74 13.40
N ASN A 541 4.96 4.28 13.77
CA ASN A 541 4.54 4.11 15.17
C ASN A 541 4.08 2.68 15.43
N LEU A 542 4.78 1.69 14.88
CA LEU A 542 4.51 0.28 15.10
C LEU A 542 5.05 -0.16 16.47
N GLY A 543 4.18 -0.71 17.33
CA GLY A 543 4.63 -1.39 18.55
C GLY A 543 4.97 -2.85 18.27
N ASP A 544 5.58 -3.54 19.25
CA ASP A 544 5.90 -4.97 19.19
C ASP A 544 4.71 -5.87 19.53
N TYR A 545 3.79 -5.37 20.35
CA TYR A 545 2.58 -6.09 20.73
C TYR A 545 1.47 -5.13 21.12
N THR A 546 0.23 -5.55 20.87
CA THR A 546 -0.94 -4.81 21.35
C THR A 546 -1.13 -4.97 22.85
N VAL A 547 -1.79 -4.01 23.49
CA VAL A 547 -2.26 -4.13 24.88
C VAL A 547 -3.76 -3.93 24.92
N TYR A 548 -4.39 -4.31 26.03
CA TYR A 548 -5.83 -4.12 26.19
C TYR A 548 -6.18 -2.64 26.07
N SER A 549 -7.07 -2.34 25.13
CA SER A 549 -7.74 -1.04 25.04
C SER A 549 -9.20 -1.18 24.65
N HIS A 550 -10.07 -0.36 25.24
CA HIS A 550 -11.49 -0.37 24.93
C HIS A 550 -12.11 1.02 25.01
N LEU A 551 -13.07 1.29 24.13
CA LEU A 551 -13.87 2.51 24.12
C LEU A 551 -15.20 2.24 24.82
N PHE A 552 -15.50 2.99 25.87
CA PHE A 552 -16.78 2.97 26.56
C PHE A 552 -17.53 4.27 26.33
N LYS A 553 -18.86 4.21 26.40
CA LYS A 553 -19.68 5.40 26.60
C LYS A 553 -19.81 5.64 28.10
N ARG A 554 -19.77 6.89 28.56
CA ARG A 554 -19.74 7.21 30.00
C ARG A 554 -20.93 6.64 30.78
N ASP A 555 -22.08 6.52 30.14
CA ASP A 555 -23.32 6.01 30.74
C ASP A 555 -23.67 4.56 30.32
N GLY A 556 -22.72 3.80 29.76
CA GLY A 556 -22.94 2.39 29.40
C GLY A 556 -21.94 1.80 28.38
N GLU A 557 -22.12 0.54 28.03
CA GLU A 557 -21.36 -0.05 26.93
C GLU A 557 -21.86 0.47 25.58
N ILE A 558 -20.98 0.47 24.57
CA ILE A 558 -21.36 0.83 23.21
C ILE A 558 -22.31 -0.23 22.62
N PHE A 559 -22.13 -1.50 23.00
CA PHE A 559 -22.97 -2.61 22.58
C PHE A 559 -23.50 -3.39 23.78
N ASP A 560 -24.81 -3.65 23.82
CA ASP A 560 -25.42 -4.45 24.88
C ASP A 560 -25.74 -5.87 24.38
N PHE A 561 -25.06 -6.87 24.94
CA PHE A 561 -25.25 -8.31 24.66
C PHE A 561 -26.55 -8.87 25.28
N SER A 562 -27.64 -8.10 25.23
CA SER A 562 -28.96 -8.60 25.60
C SER A 562 -29.95 -8.46 24.45
N GLY A 563 -30.96 -9.31 24.36
CA GLY A 563 -31.96 -9.20 23.30
C GLY A 563 -32.88 -10.39 23.20
N TYR A 564 -33.70 -10.39 22.16
CA TYR A 564 -34.56 -11.49 21.79
C TYR A 564 -33.81 -12.51 20.94
N ILE A 565 -34.42 -13.70 20.81
CA ILE A 565 -34.00 -14.72 19.86
C ILE A 565 -35.03 -14.77 18.75
N GLY A 566 -34.55 -14.85 17.51
CA GLY A 566 -35.38 -15.00 16.34
C GLY A 566 -34.90 -16.09 15.40
N LEU A 567 -35.82 -16.48 14.51
CA LEU A 567 -35.59 -17.36 13.38
C LEU A 567 -35.95 -16.61 12.11
N GLY A 568 -35.37 -17.02 10.98
CA GLY A 568 -35.73 -16.49 9.68
C GLY A 568 -35.12 -17.28 8.55
N SER A 569 -35.34 -16.82 7.33
CA SER A 569 -34.75 -17.41 6.14
C SER A 569 -34.53 -16.39 5.04
N LEU A 570 -33.66 -16.76 4.10
CA LEU A 570 -33.61 -16.22 2.75
C LEU A 570 -33.82 -17.39 1.80
N GLY A 571 -35.05 -17.60 1.35
CA GLY A 571 -35.51 -18.81 0.67
C GLY A 571 -36.62 -19.53 1.43
N ASN A 572 -36.90 -20.77 1.03
CA ASN A 572 -37.93 -21.63 1.62
C ASN A 572 -37.34 -22.51 2.73
N THR A 573 -37.71 -22.24 3.97
CA THR A 573 -37.17 -22.93 5.16
C THR A 573 -38.28 -23.30 6.13
N PHE A 574 -38.14 -24.47 6.73
CA PHE A 574 -39.09 -25.09 7.63
C PHE A 574 -38.43 -25.35 8.99
N PHE A 575 -39.12 -24.96 10.07
CA PHE A 575 -38.65 -25.14 11.45
C PHE A 575 -39.65 -25.95 12.27
N LYS A 576 -39.17 -26.76 13.21
CA LYS A 576 -40.00 -27.43 14.23
C LYS A 576 -39.24 -27.66 15.53
N ASP A 577 -39.96 -28.06 16.59
CA ASP A 577 -39.39 -28.47 17.88
C ASP A 577 -38.49 -27.40 18.56
N PHE A 578 -38.93 -26.14 18.62
CA PHE A 578 -38.13 -25.06 19.23
C PHE A 578 -38.12 -25.17 20.76
N SER A 579 -36.95 -24.99 21.37
CA SER A 579 -36.78 -24.87 22.82
C SER A 579 -35.72 -23.83 23.17
N LEU A 580 -36.00 -23.07 24.22
CA LEU A 580 -35.06 -22.16 24.88
C LEU A 580 -34.76 -22.73 26.27
N LEU A 581 -33.47 -22.89 26.57
CA LEU A 581 -32.96 -23.45 27.81
C LEU A 581 -32.14 -22.42 28.58
N ASP A 582 -32.20 -22.49 29.90
CA ASP A 582 -31.35 -21.70 30.80
C ASP A 582 -29.90 -22.23 30.85
N SER A 583 -29.07 -21.56 31.65
CA SER A 583 -27.66 -21.92 31.85
C SER A 583 -27.41 -23.33 32.41
N LYS A 584 -28.42 -23.96 33.05
CA LYS A 584 -28.37 -25.30 33.64
C LYS A 584 -29.07 -26.36 32.76
N GLY A 585 -29.59 -25.96 31.59
CA GLY A 585 -30.33 -26.84 30.69
C GLY A 585 -31.81 -26.99 31.04
N GLY A 586 -32.33 -26.20 31.98
CA GLY A 586 -33.76 -26.15 32.30
C GLY A 586 -34.55 -25.47 31.18
N ILE A 587 -35.73 -25.99 30.84
CA ILE A 587 -36.58 -25.45 29.77
C ILE A 587 -37.21 -24.12 30.25
N ILE A 588 -36.80 -23.02 29.63
CA ILE A 588 -37.44 -21.70 29.80
C ILE A 588 -38.70 -21.64 28.94
N TYR A 589 -38.61 -22.13 27.71
CA TYR A 589 -39.71 -22.10 26.75
C TYR A 589 -39.60 -23.27 25.75
N LYS A 590 -40.75 -23.78 25.30
CA LYS A 590 -40.83 -24.82 24.28
C LYS A 590 -42.04 -24.54 23.38
N ASP A 591 -41.86 -24.67 22.07
CA ASP A 591 -42.92 -24.50 21.08
C ASP A 591 -42.84 -25.57 20.00
N LEU A 592 -43.99 -26.19 19.73
CA LEU A 592 -44.17 -27.16 18.65
C LEU A 592 -44.83 -26.51 17.42
N PHE A 593 -44.91 -25.18 17.39
CA PHE A 593 -45.54 -24.35 16.35
C PHE A 593 -46.97 -24.79 16.04
N THR A 594 -47.87 -24.73 17.02
CA THR A 594 -49.32 -24.93 16.79
C THR A 594 -50.00 -23.64 16.30
N ASN A 595 -49.47 -22.48 16.70
CA ASN A 595 -49.85 -21.14 16.23
C ASN A 595 -48.66 -20.18 16.42
N LEU A 596 -48.81 -18.90 16.05
CA LEU A 596 -47.76 -17.87 16.19
C LEU A 596 -48.04 -16.86 17.31
N ASN A 597 -48.93 -17.16 18.26
CA ASN A 597 -49.38 -16.19 19.26
C ASN A 597 -48.25 -15.71 20.18
N ASN A 598 -47.19 -16.50 20.36
CA ASN A 598 -46.01 -16.14 21.17
C ASN A 598 -44.87 -15.54 20.35
N TRP A 599 -45.04 -15.43 19.04
CA TRP A 599 -44.04 -14.91 18.12
C TRP A 599 -44.47 -13.56 17.55
N LYS A 600 -43.50 -12.74 17.16
CA LYS A 600 -43.75 -11.48 16.44
C LYS A 600 -42.93 -11.46 15.17
N ILE A 601 -43.61 -11.26 14.05
CA ILE A 601 -42.99 -11.11 12.73
C ILE A 601 -42.53 -9.66 12.59
N LEU A 602 -41.26 -9.43 12.28
CA LEU A 602 -40.73 -8.11 11.91
C LEU A 602 -40.66 -7.94 10.39
N SER A 603 -40.28 -8.98 9.66
CA SER A 603 -40.17 -8.96 8.20
C SER A 603 -40.44 -10.34 7.60
N GLY A 604 -40.86 -10.38 6.32
CA GLY A 604 -41.09 -11.61 5.58
C GLY A 604 -42.43 -12.32 5.88
N LYS A 605 -42.62 -13.48 5.26
CA LYS A 605 -43.87 -14.26 5.31
C LYS A 605 -43.66 -15.54 6.11
N PHE A 606 -44.46 -15.71 7.16
CA PHE A 606 -44.47 -16.91 8.00
C PHE A 606 -45.85 -17.55 8.02
N SER A 607 -45.90 -18.87 7.97
CA SER A 607 -47.12 -19.65 8.20
C SER A 607 -46.82 -20.90 9.01
N VAL A 608 -47.85 -21.44 9.64
CA VAL A 608 -47.73 -22.67 10.44
C VAL A 608 -48.66 -23.72 9.84
N ASN A 609 -48.13 -24.91 9.61
CA ASN A 609 -48.91 -26.06 9.12
C ASN A 609 -48.45 -27.34 9.83
N LYS A 610 -49.36 -28.02 10.53
CA LYS A 610 -49.11 -29.30 11.22
C LYS A 610 -47.82 -29.31 12.07
N GLY A 611 -47.61 -28.28 12.89
CA GLY A 611 -46.44 -28.19 13.78
C GLY A 611 -45.14 -27.75 13.11
N ILE A 612 -45.20 -27.29 11.86
CA ILE A 612 -44.06 -26.79 11.09
C ILE A 612 -44.25 -25.31 10.82
N LEU A 613 -43.28 -24.50 11.26
CA LEU A 613 -43.16 -23.10 10.88
C LEU A 613 -42.48 -23.01 9.51
N ASN A 614 -43.19 -22.47 8.52
CA ASN A 614 -42.68 -22.21 7.18
C ASN A 614 -42.32 -20.72 7.04
N SER A 615 -41.16 -20.46 6.46
CA SER A 615 -40.71 -19.14 6.00
C SER A 615 -40.37 -19.22 4.52
N SER A 616 -40.93 -18.33 3.70
CA SER A 616 -40.85 -18.43 2.23
C SER A 616 -40.42 -17.11 1.54
N ASN A 617 -39.55 -16.32 2.18
CA ASN A 617 -39.13 -15.02 1.68
C ASN A 617 -37.84 -15.12 0.86
N VAL A 618 -37.88 -14.78 -0.43
CA VAL A 618 -36.75 -15.00 -1.36
C VAL A 618 -35.93 -13.74 -1.67
N GLU A 619 -36.49 -12.54 -1.49
CA GLU A 619 -35.82 -11.28 -1.83
C GLU A 619 -35.00 -10.72 -0.66
N GLU A 620 -35.55 -10.78 0.56
CA GLU A 620 -34.91 -10.25 1.77
C GLU A 620 -34.98 -11.27 2.93
N PRO A 621 -34.06 -11.21 3.90
CA PRO A 621 -34.15 -12.00 5.11
C PRO A 621 -35.48 -11.81 5.84
N SER A 622 -36.22 -12.90 6.05
CA SER A 622 -37.36 -12.89 6.97
C SER A 622 -36.88 -12.89 8.43
N LEU A 623 -37.71 -12.39 9.34
CA LEU A 623 -37.40 -12.34 10.76
C LEU A 623 -38.68 -12.48 11.58
N ILE A 624 -38.73 -13.55 12.38
CA ILE A 624 -39.71 -13.76 13.43
C ILE A 624 -39.00 -14.00 14.76
N TYR A 625 -39.46 -13.39 15.84
CA TYR A 625 -38.82 -13.53 17.15
C TYR A 625 -39.80 -13.89 18.27
N LEU A 626 -39.26 -14.55 19.29
CA LEU A 626 -40.04 -15.03 20.42
C LEU A 626 -40.31 -13.89 21.41
N LYS A 627 -41.58 -13.69 21.80
CA LYS A 627 -42.02 -12.66 22.75
C LYS A 627 -41.73 -13.08 24.21
N THR A 628 -40.45 -13.24 24.57
CA THR A 628 -40.02 -13.47 25.95
C THR A 628 -39.65 -12.18 26.69
N LYS A 629 -39.01 -12.27 27.86
CA LYS A 629 -38.13 -11.19 28.33
C LYS A 629 -36.84 -11.19 27.51
N SER A 630 -36.21 -10.02 27.38
CA SER A 630 -34.87 -9.91 26.81
C SER A 630 -33.89 -10.79 27.59
N LEU A 631 -33.10 -11.57 26.87
CA LEU A 631 -32.14 -12.52 27.42
C LEU A 631 -30.76 -11.87 27.55
N LYS A 632 -30.02 -12.27 28.58
CA LYS A 632 -28.63 -11.84 28.82
C LYS A 632 -27.86 -12.97 29.51
N GLY A 633 -26.56 -13.05 29.27
CA GLY A 633 -25.68 -14.02 29.93
C GLY A 633 -25.65 -15.37 29.21
N LYS A 634 -25.93 -16.47 29.93
CA LYS A 634 -25.79 -17.83 29.42
C LYS A 634 -27.14 -18.51 29.18
N TYR A 635 -27.39 -18.95 27.94
CA TYR A 635 -28.59 -19.66 27.53
C TYR A 635 -28.30 -20.53 26.30
N SER A 636 -29.24 -21.41 25.94
CA SER A 636 -29.15 -22.14 24.66
C SER A 636 -30.50 -22.32 23.99
N ILE A 637 -30.49 -22.45 22.67
CA ILE A 637 -31.67 -22.85 21.90
C ILE A 637 -31.44 -24.16 21.18
N ASN A 638 -32.52 -24.91 21.00
CA ASN A 638 -32.54 -26.07 20.10
C ASN A 638 -33.77 -26.00 19.21
N PHE A 639 -33.62 -26.38 17.94
CA PHE A 639 -34.71 -26.53 16.99
C PHE A 639 -34.31 -27.49 15.86
N LYS A 640 -35.28 -27.97 15.10
CA LYS A 640 -35.04 -28.69 13.85
C LYS A 640 -35.29 -27.78 12.67
N VAL A 641 -34.48 -27.88 11.61
CA VAL A 641 -34.59 -27.07 10.40
C VAL A 641 -34.44 -27.91 9.14
N MET A 642 -35.13 -27.52 8.07
CA MET A 642 -34.99 -28.04 6.72
C MET A 642 -35.15 -26.88 5.73
N PHE A 643 -34.38 -26.86 4.65
CA PHE A 643 -34.52 -25.86 3.58
C PHE A 643 -34.68 -26.56 2.22
N LYS A 644 -35.45 -25.93 1.32
CA LYS A 644 -35.96 -26.60 0.12
C LYS A 644 -34.96 -26.64 -1.03
N ASN A 645 -34.28 -25.53 -1.27
CA ASN A 645 -33.33 -25.37 -2.37
C ASN A 645 -31.90 -25.25 -1.85
N PHE A 646 -30.94 -25.50 -2.73
CA PHE A 646 -29.52 -25.48 -2.40
C PHE A 646 -29.03 -24.14 -1.82
N ASN A 647 -29.55 -23.02 -2.34
CA ASN A 647 -29.17 -21.66 -1.93
C ASN A 647 -30.10 -21.06 -0.86
N ASP A 648 -31.12 -21.79 -0.42
CA ASP A 648 -32.01 -21.33 0.65
C ASP A 648 -31.22 -21.31 1.97
N LYS A 649 -31.26 -20.19 2.68
CA LYS A 649 -30.58 -19.99 3.96
C LYS A 649 -31.57 -20.02 5.11
N PHE A 650 -31.22 -20.69 6.20
CA PHE A 650 -31.86 -20.44 7.49
C PHE A 650 -31.03 -19.46 8.31
N ILE A 651 -31.71 -18.66 9.12
CA ILE A 651 -31.13 -17.55 9.87
C ILE A 651 -31.48 -17.67 11.34
N ILE A 652 -30.47 -17.49 12.20
CA ILE A 652 -30.62 -17.47 13.66
C ILE A 652 -30.27 -16.06 14.15
N TYR A 653 -31.24 -15.34 14.69
CA TYR A 653 -31.04 -14.00 15.24
C TYR A 653 -30.82 -14.07 16.75
N ASN A 654 -29.79 -13.37 17.23
CA ASN A 654 -29.42 -13.18 18.63
C ASN A 654 -29.22 -11.71 18.94
N PHE A 655 -29.26 -11.39 20.23
CA PHE A 655 -29.13 -10.01 20.72
C PHE A 655 -30.07 -9.05 19.98
N LEU A 656 -31.22 -9.57 19.52
CA LEU A 656 -32.16 -8.84 18.69
C LEU A 656 -32.86 -7.78 19.55
N LYS A 657 -32.72 -6.51 19.18
CA LYS A 657 -33.49 -5.41 19.77
C LYS A 657 -34.63 -4.99 18.84
N ASP A 658 -34.30 -4.83 17.56
CA ASP A 658 -35.18 -4.39 16.49
C ASP A 658 -34.59 -4.83 15.13
N SER A 659 -35.24 -4.42 14.02
CA SER A 659 -34.80 -4.78 12.67
C SER A 659 -33.47 -4.15 12.23
N LYS A 660 -32.85 -3.31 13.06
CA LYS A 660 -31.59 -2.61 12.79
C LYS A 660 -30.47 -3.00 13.76
N ASN A 661 -30.75 -3.82 14.78
CA ASN A 661 -29.82 -4.13 15.85
C ASN A 661 -29.93 -5.61 16.26
N TYR A 662 -29.01 -6.45 15.76
CA TYR A 662 -28.94 -7.88 16.05
C TYR A 662 -27.60 -8.49 15.63
N VAL A 663 -27.32 -9.71 16.10
CA VAL A 663 -26.30 -10.59 15.51
C VAL A 663 -27.01 -11.79 14.88
N ALA A 664 -26.68 -12.10 13.63
CA ALA A 664 -27.33 -13.17 12.89
C ALA A 664 -26.33 -14.16 12.30
N TRP A 665 -26.64 -15.44 12.44
CA TRP A 665 -26.01 -16.51 11.66
C TRP A 665 -26.83 -16.77 10.40
N TYR A 666 -26.16 -16.84 9.24
CA TYR A 666 -26.72 -17.23 7.95
C TYR A 666 -26.10 -18.56 7.55
N ILE A 667 -26.93 -19.57 7.27
CA ILE A 667 -26.45 -20.92 6.93
C ILE A 667 -27.24 -21.47 5.74
N ASP A 668 -26.54 -21.97 4.71
CA ASP A 668 -27.10 -22.75 3.59
C ASP A 668 -26.39 -24.09 3.38
N SER A 669 -26.51 -24.67 2.17
CA SER A 669 -25.84 -25.94 1.82
C SER A 669 -24.32 -25.81 1.77
N ASN A 670 -23.80 -24.65 1.35
CA ASN A 670 -22.37 -24.43 1.09
C ASN A 670 -21.66 -23.67 2.18
N TYR A 671 -22.31 -22.67 2.78
CA TYR A 671 -21.65 -21.74 3.68
C TYR A 671 -22.45 -21.41 4.95
N ALA A 672 -21.71 -21.16 6.02
CA ALA A 672 -22.17 -20.53 7.24
C ALA A 672 -21.32 -19.27 7.52
N TYR A 673 -21.96 -18.16 7.89
CA TYR A 673 -21.29 -16.94 8.31
C TYR A 673 -22.15 -16.14 9.29
N ALA A 674 -21.51 -15.30 10.10
CA ALA A 674 -22.20 -14.42 11.03
C ALA A 674 -22.00 -12.94 10.70
N LYS A 675 -23.04 -12.16 10.96
CA LYS A 675 -23.04 -10.69 10.83
C LYS A 675 -23.56 -10.04 12.09
N LEU A 676 -23.05 -8.86 12.38
CA LEU A 676 -23.62 -7.90 13.31
C LEU A 676 -24.32 -6.82 12.49
N THR A 677 -25.60 -6.59 12.73
CA THR A 677 -26.30 -5.40 12.23
C THR A 677 -26.43 -4.42 13.39
N TYR A 678 -25.90 -3.21 13.22
CA TYR A 678 -25.96 -2.14 14.22
C TYR A 678 -26.34 -0.82 13.56
N ASP A 679 -27.40 -0.20 14.07
CA ASP A 679 -28.06 0.97 13.44
C ASP A 679 -28.35 0.79 11.93
N GLY A 680 -28.68 -0.45 11.53
CA GLY A 680 -28.99 -0.80 10.15
C GLY A 680 -27.78 -0.99 9.23
N VAL A 681 -26.56 -0.96 9.76
CA VAL A 681 -25.33 -1.27 9.04
C VAL A 681 -24.88 -2.70 9.36
N ASP A 682 -24.63 -3.50 8.33
CA ASP A 682 -24.10 -4.85 8.44
C ASP A 682 -22.57 -4.85 8.56
N TYR A 683 -22.05 -5.54 9.58
CA TYR A 683 -20.65 -5.82 9.81
C TYR A 683 -20.41 -7.32 9.72
N GLN A 684 -19.43 -7.74 8.93
CA GLN A 684 -19.05 -9.15 8.81
C GLN A 684 -18.20 -9.58 10.00
N LEU A 685 -18.67 -10.56 10.78
CA LEU A 685 -17.98 -11.04 11.98
C LEU A 685 -17.07 -12.24 11.73
N THR A 686 -17.29 -12.95 10.62
CA THR A 686 -16.60 -14.20 10.32
C THR A 686 -16.25 -14.30 8.85
N PRO A 687 -15.21 -15.08 8.48
CA PRO A 687 -15.13 -15.59 7.12
C PRO A 687 -16.34 -16.48 6.80
N PHE A 688 -16.48 -16.84 5.53
CA PHE A 688 -17.42 -17.87 5.11
C PHE A 688 -16.85 -19.25 5.45
N TYR A 689 -17.50 -19.94 6.38
CA TYR A 689 -17.16 -21.30 6.74
C TYR A 689 -17.91 -22.26 5.82
N ARG A 690 -17.24 -23.30 5.35
CA ARG A 690 -17.87 -24.32 4.50
C ARG A 690 -18.82 -25.18 5.33
N THR A 691 -19.97 -25.50 4.76
CA THR A 691 -20.92 -26.51 5.24
C THR A 691 -21.05 -27.64 4.21
N ASN A 692 -21.62 -28.76 4.64
CA ASN A 692 -22.00 -29.87 3.75
C ASN A 692 -23.48 -30.24 3.96
N LEU A 693 -24.33 -29.24 4.19
CA LEU A 693 -25.75 -29.47 4.42
C LEU A 693 -26.44 -29.75 3.08
N ARG A 694 -27.48 -30.56 3.11
CA ARG A 694 -28.26 -30.95 1.93
C ARG A 694 -29.67 -30.39 2.02
N SER A 695 -30.19 -29.92 0.90
CA SER A 695 -31.59 -29.51 0.82
C SER A 695 -32.52 -30.71 1.01
N ASN A 696 -33.71 -30.44 1.54
CA ASN A 696 -34.74 -31.45 1.84
C ASN A 696 -34.35 -32.50 2.89
N GLU A 697 -33.37 -32.21 3.75
CA GLU A 697 -33.02 -32.99 4.94
C GLU A 697 -33.29 -32.19 6.23
N TRP A 698 -33.67 -32.89 7.31
CA TRP A 698 -33.88 -32.28 8.63
C TRP A 698 -32.60 -32.31 9.45
N TYR A 699 -32.20 -31.14 9.96
CA TYR A 699 -31.04 -30.98 10.83
C TYR A 699 -31.48 -30.55 12.23
N ASN A 700 -30.86 -31.14 13.25
CA ASN A 700 -30.93 -30.67 14.63
C ASN A 700 -29.91 -29.55 14.82
N VAL A 701 -30.39 -28.37 15.20
CA VAL A 701 -29.58 -27.19 15.47
C VAL A 701 -29.61 -26.88 16.96
N LYS A 702 -28.43 -26.75 17.55
CA LYS A 702 -28.26 -26.22 18.91
C LYS A 702 -27.32 -25.02 18.85
N MET A 703 -27.69 -23.95 19.53
CA MET A 703 -26.80 -22.81 19.71
C MET A 703 -26.70 -22.46 21.19
N VAL A 704 -25.46 -22.36 21.67
CA VAL A 704 -25.13 -22.00 23.05
C VAL A 704 -24.53 -20.61 23.06
N VAL A 705 -25.11 -19.72 23.87
CA VAL A 705 -24.63 -18.35 24.07
C VAL A 705 -24.04 -18.24 25.47
N GLU A 706 -22.82 -17.71 25.56
CA GLU A 706 -22.06 -17.52 26.79
C GLU A 706 -21.49 -16.09 26.79
N GLY A 707 -22.31 -15.11 27.19
CA GLY A 707 -21.91 -13.70 27.11
C GLY A 707 -21.80 -13.24 25.66
N ASN A 708 -20.59 -12.88 25.24
CA ASN A 708 -20.25 -12.46 23.88
C ASN A 708 -19.89 -13.63 22.94
N ARG A 709 -19.79 -14.86 23.46
CA ARG A 709 -19.39 -16.04 22.70
C ARG A 709 -20.60 -16.86 22.28
N MET A 710 -20.63 -17.30 21.02
CA MET A 710 -21.67 -18.17 20.47
C MET A 710 -21.06 -19.44 19.87
N LYS A 711 -21.67 -20.58 20.20
CA LYS A 711 -21.29 -21.92 19.70
C LYS A 711 -22.47 -22.52 18.97
N LEU A 712 -22.29 -22.90 17.71
CA LEU A 712 -23.32 -23.46 16.84
C LEU A 712 -23.02 -24.93 16.54
N TYR A 713 -24.04 -25.76 16.69
CA TYR A 713 -24.00 -27.21 16.45
C TYR A 713 -25.12 -27.56 15.45
N ILE A 714 -24.80 -28.28 14.38
CA ILE A 714 -25.73 -28.68 13.32
C ILE A 714 -25.48 -30.15 12.98
N LYS A 715 -26.44 -31.04 13.26
CA LYS A 715 -26.29 -32.49 13.02
C LYS A 715 -27.49 -33.09 12.29
N ASN A 716 -27.23 -34.07 11.43
CA ASN A 716 -28.24 -34.84 10.69
C ASN A 716 -28.78 -36.06 11.48
N SER A 717 -28.39 -36.20 12.75
CA SER A 717 -28.84 -37.26 13.67
C SER A 717 -29.72 -36.69 14.78
N ASP A 718 -30.71 -37.45 15.24
CA ASP A 718 -31.52 -37.11 16.42
C ASP A 718 -30.72 -37.07 17.72
N PHE A 719 -29.51 -37.63 17.72
CA PHE A 719 -28.54 -37.55 18.81
C PHE A 719 -27.42 -36.58 18.46
N LEU A 720 -27.27 -35.52 19.26
CA LEU A 720 -26.08 -34.66 19.27
C LEU A 720 -25.00 -35.34 20.12
N SER A 721 -24.23 -36.31 19.60
CA SER A 721 -23.15 -36.95 20.39
C SER A 721 -21.76 -36.36 20.13
N LYS A 722 -21.13 -35.90 21.22
CA LYS A 722 -19.75 -35.45 21.51
C LYS A 722 -19.23 -34.09 20.97
N ASP A 723 -19.52 -33.09 21.81
CA ASP A 723 -18.68 -32.03 22.40
C ASP A 723 -18.09 -30.89 21.56
N GLU A 724 -17.85 -31.04 20.26
CA GLU A 724 -17.27 -29.94 19.47
C GLU A 724 -18.33 -29.17 18.65
N PRO A 725 -18.39 -27.84 18.81
CA PRO A 725 -19.24 -26.98 17.97
C PRO A 725 -18.75 -26.98 16.53
N ASP A 726 -19.70 -27.00 15.58
CA ASP A 726 -19.38 -26.85 14.15
C ASP A 726 -18.86 -25.44 13.85
N PHE A 727 -19.36 -24.42 14.57
CA PHE A 727 -18.86 -23.05 14.48
C PHE A 727 -18.78 -22.38 15.85
N VAL A 728 -17.73 -21.60 16.08
CA VAL A 728 -17.54 -20.78 17.29
C VAL A 728 -17.20 -19.38 16.86
N ILE A 729 -17.90 -18.40 17.42
CA ILE A 729 -17.54 -17.00 17.24
C ILE A 729 -17.51 -16.29 18.58
N GLU A 730 -16.62 -15.32 18.67
CA GLU A 730 -16.62 -14.31 19.70
C GLU A 730 -17.01 -12.97 19.06
N VAL A 731 -18.01 -12.32 19.65
CA VAL A 731 -18.53 -11.06 19.15
C VAL A 731 -17.94 -9.94 20.00
N ASN A 732 -16.98 -9.19 19.46
CA ASN A 732 -16.35 -8.07 20.16
C ASN A 732 -16.53 -6.79 19.33
N PRO A 733 -17.73 -6.17 19.36
CA PRO A 733 -18.05 -5.07 18.47
C PRO A 733 -17.13 -3.86 18.71
N LYS A 734 -16.41 -3.44 17.67
CA LYS A 734 -15.57 -2.24 17.65
C LYS A 734 -16.40 -1.11 17.08
N LEU A 735 -17.50 -0.84 17.78
CA LEU A 735 -18.49 0.17 17.43
C LEU A 735 -18.14 1.47 18.16
N GLY A 736 -18.61 2.60 17.63
CA GLY A 736 -18.38 3.91 18.24
C GLY A 736 -17.84 4.90 17.21
N PRO A 737 -17.84 6.20 17.52
CA PRO A 737 -17.48 7.21 16.53
C PRO A 737 -15.99 7.19 16.18
N ILE A 738 -15.16 6.46 16.95
CA ILE A 738 -13.73 6.31 16.72
C ILE A 738 -13.30 4.85 16.74
N TYR A 739 -12.23 4.56 16.02
CA TYR A 739 -11.54 3.26 15.99
C TYR A 739 -10.19 3.43 16.65
N LEU A 740 -9.76 2.47 17.48
CA LEU A 740 -8.47 2.57 18.15
C LEU A 740 -7.72 1.24 18.17
N THR A 741 -6.41 1.34 18.33
CA THR A 741 -5.52 0.25 18.75
C THR A 741 -4.43 0.82 19.64
N THR A 742 -3.93 0.01 20.57
CA THR A 742 -2.86 0.40 21.48
C THR A 742 -1.77 -0.65 21.51
N SER A 743 -0.52 -0.21 21.56
CA SER A 743 0.63 -1.09 21.52
C SER A 743 1.81 -0.56 22.35
N ILE A 744 2.71 -1.47 22.70
CA ILE A 744 3.98 -1.16 23.37
C ILE A 744 5.12 -1.37 22.38
N ASP A 745 5.97 -0.36 22.24
CA ASP A 745 7.28 -0.45 21.58
C ASP A 745 8.30 -0.94 22.62
N LYS A 746 8.90 -2.12 22.43
CA LYS A 746 9.82 -2.74 23.41
C LYS A 746 11.12 -1.97 23.55
N GLU A 747 11.65 -1.45 22.45
CA GLU A 747 12.94 -0.75 22.42
C GLU A 747 12.88 0.50 23.30
N THR A 748 11.87 1.32 23.09
CA THR A 748 11.67 2.56 23.85
C THR A 748 10.90 2.33 25.16
N SER A 749 10.11 1.26 25.22
CA SER A 749 9.07 0.98 26.23
C SER A 749 7.85 1.90 26.14
N ASP A 750 7.72 2.69 25.07
CA ASP A 750 6.65 3.67 24.92
C ASP A 750 5.29 3.00 24.69
N LEU A 751 4.25 3.59 25.29
CA LEU A 751 2.87 3.27 24.95
C LEU A 751 2.44 4.12 23.76
N ILE A 752 1.88 3.47 22.74
CA ILE A 752 1.39 4.10 21.51
C ILE A 752 -0.13 3.89 21.46
N ILE A 753 -0.89 4.99 21.37
CA ILE A 753 -2.34 4.97 21.19
C ILE A 753 -2.65 5.54 19.81
N LYS A 754 -3.24 4.73 18.93
CA LYS A 754 -3.67 5.16 17.59
C LYS A 754 -5.17 5.27 17.57
N VAL A 755 -5.70 6.41 17.13
CA VAL A 755 -7.14 6.69 17.08
C VAL A 755 -7.51 7.29 15.74
N VAL A 756 -8.57 6.77 15.15
CA VAL A 756 -9.18 7.26 13.91
C VAL A 756 -10.58 7.76 14.21
N ASN A 757 -10.84 9.04 13.95
CA ASN A 757 -12.18 9.62 13.99
C ASN A 757 -12.67 9.89 12.56
N PRO A 758 -13.45 8.98 11.94
CA PRO A 758 -14.03 9.21 10.62
C PRO A 758 -15.32 10.03 10.63
N SER A 759 -15.81 10.46 11.80
CA SER A 759 -17.08 11.17 11.91
C SER A 759 -16.93 12.69 11.67
N SER A 760 -18.05 13.35 11.37
CA SER A 760 -18.15 14.82 11.30
C SER A 760 -18.05 15.49 12.66
N GLU A 761 -18.26 14.71 13.71
CA GLU A 761 -18.32 15.20 15.07
C GLU A 761 -16.98 15.00 15.75
N GLU A 762 -16.75 15.88 16.70
CA GLU A 762 -15.65 15.72 17.61
C GLU A 762 -15.98 14.71 18.70
N VAL A 763 -14.97 13.96 19.13
CA VAL A 763 -15.13 12.96 20.17
C VAL A 763 -14.24 13.30 21.36
N ASN A 764 -14.89 13.67 22.47
CA ASN A 764 -14.22 13.98 23.72
C ASN A 764 -14.09 12.72 24.60
N CYS A 765 -12.86 12.30 24.84
CA CYS A 765 -12.55 11.10 25.59
C CYS A 765 -11.79 11.41 26.89
N LEU A 766 -12.18 10.76 27.99
CA LEU A 766 -11.31 10.57 29.14
C LEU A 766 -10.42 9.35 28.88
N ILE A 767 -9.11 9.54 28.78
CA ILE A 767 -8.15 8.45 28.61
C ILE A 767 -7.66 8.03 29.99
N LYS A 768 -7.81 6.74 30.32
CA LYS A 768 -7.34 6.12 31.57
C LYS A 768 -6.26 5.11 31.28
N LEU A 769 -5.12 5.26 31.94
CA LEU A 769 -3.94 4.42 31.77
C LEU A 769 -3.69 3.57 33.02
N GLU A 770 -3.58 2.26 32.82
CA GLU A 770 -3.24 1.27 33.84
C GLU A 770 -2.05 0.43 33.41
N GLY A 771 -1.37 -0.20 34.38
CA GLY A 771 -0.23 -1.10 34.13
C GLY A 771 1.08 -0.41 33.73
N LEU A 772 1.17 0.91 33.82
CA LEU A 772 2.40 1.66 33.58
C LEU A 772 3.11 2.01 34.89
N LYS A 773 4.41 1.68 34.99
CA LYS A 773 5.24 2.03 36.16
C LYS A 773 5.55 3.52 36.25
N TYR A 774 5.68 4.18 35.11
CA TYR A 774 5.96 5.59 34.98
C TYR A 774 5.26 6.15 33.73
N ILE A 775 4.79 7.38 33.83
CA ILE A 775 4.18 8.15 32.73
C ILE A 775 4.91 9.48 32.68
N HIS A 776 5.60 9.74 31.58
CA HIS A 776 6.23 11.05 31.36
C HIS A 776 5.15 12.14 31.31
N PRO A 777 5.34 13.32 31.93
CA PRO A 777 4.30 14.36 32.00
C PRO A 777 3.96 14.98 30.64
N LYS A 778 4.77 14.72 29.62
CA LYS A 778 4.54 15.11 28.22
C LYS A 778 4.37 13.87 27.34
N ALA A 779 3.43 13.93 26.42
CA ALA A 779 3.27 12.97 25.32
C ALA A 779 3.42 13.68 23.97
N LEU A 780 3.96 12.99 22.97
CA LEU A 780 4.01 13.46 21.59
C LEU A 780 2.70 13.04 20.90
N VAL A 781 2.02 14.02 20.32
CA VAL A 781 0.81 13.80 19.53
C VAL A 781 1.12 14.14 18.10
N SER A 782 0.89 13.20 17.19
CA SER A 782 0.96 13.41 15.75
C SER A 782 -0.43 13.21 15.14
N TRP A 783 -0.85 14.10 14.24
CA TRP A 783 -2.19 14.00 13.65
C TRP A 783 -2.25 14.49 12.21
N ILE A 784 -3.27 14.04 11.48
CA ILE A 784 -3.65 14.55 10.17
C ILE A 784 -5.18 14.67 10.14
N ASN A 785 -5.69 15.78 9.63
CA ASN A 785 -7.13 16.07 9.54
C ASN A 785 -7.42 17.03 8.39
N GLY A 786 -8.68 17.10 7.97
CA GLY A 786 -9.14 17.97 6.89
C GLY A 786 -10.58 17.67 6.50
N SER A 787 -11.01 18.14 5.33
CA SER A 787 -12.30 17.77 4.77
C SER A 787 -12.23 16.36 4.18
N PRO A 788 -13.32 15.55 4.21
CA PRO A 788 -13.30 14.18 3.68
C PRO A 788 -12.88 14.05 2.20
N ARG A 789 -13.08 15.10 1.40
CA ARG A 789 -12.70 15.15 -0.02
C ARG A 789 -11.31 15.72 -0.27
N ASP A 790 -10.61 16.17 0.76
CA ASP A 790 -9.29 16.74 0.57
C ASP A 790 -8.29 15.68 0.10
N GLU A 791 -7.41 16.09 -0.81
CA GLU A 791 -6.31 15.31 -1.36
C GLU A 791 -5.07 16.19 -1.53
N ASN A 792 -3.90 15.54 -1.62
CA ASN A 792 -2.69 16.16 -2.16
C ASN A 792 -2.72 16.02 -3.68
N ASN A 793 -2.35 17.08 -4.41
CA ASN A 793 -2.31 17.11 -5.87
C ASN A 793 -1.16 17.98 -6.38
N ILE A 794 -0.91 18.01 -7.70
CA ILE A 794 0.21 18.78 -8.29
C ILE A 794 0.19 20.26 -7.88
N ALA A 795 -0.99 20.88 -7.77
CA ALA A 795 -1.10 22.28 -7.38
C ALA A 795 -0.85 22.51 -5.89
N ASN A 796 -1.16 21.52 -5.04
CA ASN A 796 -0.97 21.57 -3.59
C ASN A 796 -0.43 20.22 -3.07
N PRO A 797 0.84 19.89 -3.36
CA PRO A 797 1.40 18.56 -3.11
C PRO A 797 1.57 18.22 -1.62
N GLN A 798 1.50 19.24 -0.76
CA GLN A 798 1.59 19.13 0.69
C GLN A 798 0.36 19.71 1.40
N LYS A 799 -0.82 19.66 0.77
CA LYS A 799 -2.08 20.20 1.35
C LYS A 799 -2.39 19.55 2.71
N LEU A 800 -2.28 18.23 2.80
CA LEU A 800 -2.45 17.46 4.02
C LEU A 800 -1.19 16.61 4.26
N ILE A 801 -0.47 17.01 5.29
CA ILE A 801 0.69 16.30 5.84
C ILE A 801 0.51 16.18 7.36
N PRO A 802 1.19 15.23 8.03
CA PRO A 802 1.08 15.09 9.47
C PRO A 802 1.65 16.32 10.20
N ASN A 803 0.96 16.72 11.26
CA ASN A 803 1.42 17.72 12.23
C ASN A 803 1.80 17.02 13.54
N SER A 804 2.61 17.68 14.38
CA SER A 804 2.93 17.15 15.71
C SER A 804 3.06 18.23 16.78
N LYS A 805 2.77 17.88 18.04
CA LYS A 805 2.92 18.74 19.22
C LYS A 805 3.09 17.93 20.50
N LEU A 806 3.66 18.56 21.53
CA LEU A 806 3.66 17.99 22.88
C LEU A 806 2.41 18.42 23.66
N ILE A 807 1.78 17.49 24.37
CA ILE A 807 0.68 17.75 25.30
C ILE A 807 1.03 17.32 26.72
N ASN A 808 0.33 17.84 27.72
CA ASN A 808 0.41 17.32 29.09
C ASN A 808 -0.40 16.02 29.20
N VAL A 809 0.16 15.01 29.87
CA VAL A 809 -0.53 13.76 30.17
C VAL A 809 -0.30 13.34 31.62
N SER A 810 -1.20 12.51 32.13
CA SER A 810 -1.17 11.89 33.45
C SER A 810 -1.79 10.51 33.37
N LYS A 811 -1.97 9.83 34.52
CA LYS A 811 -2.66 8.54 34.58
C LYS A 811 -4.08 8.60 34.01
N GLU A 812 -4.74 9.73 34.20
CA GLU A 812 -6.02 10.06 33.58
C GLU A 812 -5.93 11.45 32.97
N PHE A 813 -6.39 11.63 31.74
CA PHE A 813 -6.41 12.94 31.07
C PHE A 813 -7.47 13.00 29.99
N ASN A 814 -7.99 14.19 29.71
CA ASN A 814 -8.96 14.40 28.64
C ASN A 814 -8.23 14.65 27.32
N TYR A 815 -8.75 14.10 26.23
CA TYR A 815 -8.29 14.39 24.88
C TYR A 815 -9.48 14.57 23.93
N ARG A 816 -9.33 15.53 23.02
CA ARG A 816 -10.33 15.97 22.04
C ARG A 816 -9.92 15.46 20.66
N PHE A 817 -10.58 14.40 20.18
CA PHE A 817 -10.34 13.85 18.85
C PHE A 817 -11.17 14.61 17.82
N ILE A 818 -10.51 15.49 17.07
CA ILE A 818 -11.15 16.36 16.07
C ILE A 818 -11.80 15.54 14.92
N PRO A 819 -12.81 16.09 14.24
CA PRO A 819 -13.47 15.42 13.10
C PRO A 819 -12.49 15.00 12.00
N TYR A 820 -12.83 13.92 11.29
CA TYR A 820 -12.10 13.42 10.12
C TYR A 820 -10.59 13.40 10.33
N SER A 821 -10.12 12.65 11.32
CA SER A 821 -8.72 12.66 11.72
C SER A 821 -8.14 11.29 12.04
N VAL A 822 -6.82 11.19 11.86
CA VAL A 822 -5.98 10.15 12.48
C VAL A 822 -5.11 10.85 13.51
N THR A 823 -5.05 10.30 14.72
CA THR A 823 -4.24 10.81 15.83
C THR A 823 -3.42 9.67 16.42
N ILE A 824 -2.12 9.91 16.60
CA ILE A 824 -1.19 9.02 17.30
C ILE A 824 -0.71 9.73 18.56
N ILE A 825 -0.92 9.13 19.73
CA ILE A 825 -0.43 9.63 21.02
C ILE A 825 0.67 8.68 21.49
N ARG A 826 1.91 9.16 21.54
CA ARG A 826 3.07 8.42 22.03
C ARG A 826 3.44 8.90 23.43
N ILE A 827 3.36 7.99 24.40
CA ILE A 827 3.57 8.25 25.82
C ILE A 827 4.86 7.55 26.26
N ARG A 828 5.86 8.34 26.67
CA ARG A 828 7.12 7.84 27.22
C ARG A 828 6.85 7.20 28.59
N THR A 829 7.34 5.98 28.78
CA THR A 829 7.26 5.25 30.07
C THR A 829 8.59 5.27 30.82
N LYS A 830 9.55 6.06 30.35
CA LYS A 830 10.84 6.34 30.97
C LYS A 830 10.99 7.84 31.25
N PRO A 831 11.80 8.25 32.25
CA PRO A 831 12.02 9.65 32.62
C PRO A 831 13.01 10.35 31.67
N THR A 832 12.78 10.25 30.37
CA THR A 832 13.59 10.87 29.31
C THR A 832 12.72 11.77 28.46
N ASP A 833 13.12 13.02 28.29
CA ASP A 833 12.43 13.98 27.43
C ASP A 833 12.43 13.52 25.97
N PHE A 834 11.44 14.00 25.20
CA PHE A 834 11.50 13.87 23.75
C PHE A 834 12.70 14.66 23.21
N PRO A 835 13.55 14.04 22.37
CA PRO A 835 14.67 14.75 21.77
C PRO A 835 14.17 15.96 20.98
N LYS A 836 14.76 17.13 21.23
CA LYS A 836 14.49 18.39 20.51
C LYS A 836 15.60 18.68 19.51
N PRO A 837 15.31 19.26 18.33
CA PRO A 837 16.35 19.72 17.43
C PRO A 837 17.14 20.86 18.09
N THR A 838 18.46 20.84 17.95
CA THR A 838 19.39 21.81 18.56
C THR A 838 20.25 22.53 17.54
N VAL A 839 20.60 21.86 16.44
CA VAL A 839 21.37 22.42 15.33
C VAL A 839 20.69 22.05 14.03
N PHE A 840 20.52 23.05 13.16
CA PHE A 840 20.08 22.89 11.78
C PHE A 840 20.82 23.97 10.98
N SER A 841 21.55 23.60 9.93
CA SER A 841 22.28 24.55 9.11
C SER A 841 22.08 24.28 7.62
N ILE A 842 22.17 25.36 6.85
CA ILE A 842 22.07 25.34 5.41
C ILE A 842 23.31 26.01 4.81
N ARG A 843 23.74 25.53 3.66
CA ARG A 843 24.77 26.16 2.83
C ARG A 843 24.38 26.12 1.36
N SER A 844 25.17 26.77 0.51
CA SER A 844 25.04 26.69 -0.94
C SER A 844 26.36 26.30 -1.58
N SER A 845 26.30 25.83 -2.83
CA SER A 845 27.49 25.53 -3.65
C SER A 845 28.17 26.80 -4.18
N LYS A 846 27.42 27.88 -4.37
CA LYS A 846 27.88 29.20 -4.83
C LYS A 846 27.32 30.31 -3.95
N ASN A 847 28.05 31.43 -3.85
CA ASN A 847 27.68 32.61 -3.07
C ASN A 847 27.15 33.78 -3.94
N TYR A 848 27.02 33.57 -5.25
CA TYR A 848 26.46 34.53 -6.18
C TYR A 848 25.42 33.86 -7.12
N LEU A 849 24.53 34.67 -7.70
CA LEU A 849 23.43 34.22 -8.57
C LEU A 849 23.00 35.31 -9.54
N LYS A 850 22.67 34.97 -10.80
CA LYS A 850 22.06 35.91 -11.75
C LYS A 850 20.55 35.70 -11.84
N VAL A 851 19.82 36.72 -12.30
CA VAL A 851 18.39 36.57 -12.57
C VAL A 851 18.18 35.47 -13.62
N GLY A 852 17.34 34.49 -13.30
CA GLY A 852 17.10 33.29 -14.10
C GLY A 852 17.97 32.08 -13.73
N ASP A 853 19.01 32.26 -12.90
CA ASP A 853 19.78 31.13 -12.39
C ASP A 853 19.03 30.38 -11.29
N THR A 854 19.41 29.12 -11.15
CA THR A 854 19.02 28.27 -10.03
C THR A 854 20.21 27.92 -9.14
N LEU A 855 19.91 27.63 -7.88
CA LEU A 855 20.88 27.23 -6.87
C LEU A 855 20.25 26.22 -5.90
N ARG A 856 20.84 25.03 -5.82
CA ARG A 856 20.48 24.05 -4.79
C ARG A 856 21.03 24.48 -3.42
N LEU A 857 20.13 24.58 -2.45
CA LEU A 857 20.50 24.68 -1.04
C LEU A 857 20.85 23.30 -0.51
N ILE A 858 21.92 23.24 0.27
CA ILE A 858 22.38 22.00 0.88
C ILE A 858 22.03 22.06 2.35
N VAL A 859 21.16 21.15 2.77
CA VAL A 859 20.85 20.93 4.17
C VAL A 859 21.99 20.12 4.80
N GLU A 860 22.63 20.68 5.81
CA GLU A 860 23.66 19.97 6.58
C GLU A 860 23.01 19.09 7.64
N ALA A 861 23.75 18.08 8.12
CA ALA A 861 23.25 17.20 9.17
C ALA A 861 22.89 18.01 10.42
N GLY A 862 21.61 17.97 10.80
CA GLY A 862 21.14 18.57 12.04
C GLY A 862 21.29 17.61 13.23
N LEU A 863 21.31 18.14 14.45
CA LEU A 863 21.45 17.36 15.68
C LEU A 863 20.25 17.53 16.60
N MET A 864 19.81 16.42 17.17
CA MET A 864 18.86 16.33 18.27
C MET A 864 19.59 16.50 19.62
N SER A 865 18.85 16.84 20.68
CA SER A 865 19.39 17.10 22.02
C SER A 865 20.02 15.87 22.70
N ASP A 866 19.74 14.68 22.19
CA ASP A 866 20.36 13.41 22.62
C ASP A 866 21.63 13.07 21.81
N GLY A 867 22.06 13.95 20.90
CA GLY A 867 23.23 13.78 20.04
C GLY A 867 22.98 12.97 18.77
N THR A 868 21.75 12.49 18.54
CA THR A 868 21.39 11.81 17.28
C THR A 868 21.21 12.81 16.14
N ASN A 869 21.39 12.36 14.90
CA ASN A 869 21.09 13.18 13.72
C ASN A 869 19.58 13.37 13.58
N ILE A 870 19.15 14.54 13.07
CA ILE A 870 17.75 14.74 12.67
C ILE A 870 17.38 13.70 11.61
N ASP A 871 16.36 12.89 11.91
CA ASP A 871 15.73 12.02 10.92
C ASP A 871 14.89 12.87 9.96
N MET A 872 15.50 13.23 8.83
CA MET A 872 14.88 14.05 7.79
C MET A 872 13.64 13.40 7.17
N SER A 873 13.37 12.11 7.43
CA SER A 873 12.09 11.54 7.05
C SER A 873 10.97 12.17 7.89
N SER A 874 11.13 12.27 9.20
CA SER A 874 10.11 12.75 10.13
C SER A 874 10.08 14.27 10.29
N ALA A 875 11.00 14.97 9.62
CA ALA A 875 11.12 16.41 9.66
C ALA A 875 10.30 17.10 8.55
N LEU A 876 9.62 18.20 8.90
CA LEU A 876 9.08 19.14 7.92
C LEU A 876 10.12 20.24 7.68
N VAL A 877 10.58 20.37 6.44
CA VAL A 877 11.66 21.30 6.06
C VAL A 877 11.12 22.27 5.02
N TYR A 878 11.32 23.56 5.25
CA TYR A 878 10.92 24.62 4.32
C TYR A 878 11.89 25.80 4.39
N PHE A 879 11.99 26.55 3.30
CA PHE A 879 12.93 27.65 3.13
C PHE A 879 12.20 28.97 2.88
N GLU A 880 12.80 30.05 3.36
CA GLU A 880 12.26 31.40 3.24
C GLU A 880 13.34 32.37 2.79
N VAL A 881 12.91 33.46 2.15
CA VAL A 881 13.77 34.59 1.77
C VAL A 881 13.25 35.89 2.37
N ASP A 882 14.13 36.85 2.60
CA ASP A 882 13.78 38.17 3.13
C ASP A 882 12.89 38.99 2.18
N GLN A 883 13.04 38.79 0.87
CA GLN A 883 12.28 39.47 -0.17
C GLN A 883 11.43 38.47 -0.98
N LYS A 884 10.28 38.05 -0.45
CA LYS A 884 9.46 36.92 -0.97
C LYS A 884 9.18 36.91 -2.48
N ASP A 885 9.10 38.06 -3.12
CA ASP A 885 8.80 38.14 -4.55
C ASP A 885 10.04 37.99 -5.46
N THR A 886 11.26 37.90 -4.90
CA THR A 886 12.51 37.85 -5.69
C THR A 886 12.87 36.46 -6.14
N ALA A 887 12.46 35.42 -5.41
CA ALA A 887 12.81 34.05 -5.70
C ALA A 887 11.67 33.10 -5.36
N GLU A 888 11.72 31.90 -5.92
CA GLU A 888 10.88 30.78 -5.49
C GLU A 888 11.72 29.54 -5.20
N PHE A 889 11.16 28.63 -4.42
CA PHE A 889 11.74 27.32 -4.17
C PHE A 889 11.00 26.28 -5.02
N ILE A 890 11.73 25.61 -5.90
CA ILE A 890 11.20 24.52 -6.72
C ILE A 890 11.63 23.17 -6.13
N TYR A 891 10.85 22.13 -6.43
CA TYR A 891 11.10 20.78 -5.95
C TYR A 891 12.36 20.20 -6.59
N ASP A 892 13.15 19.48 -5.78
CA ASP A 892 14.35 18.81 -6.20
C ASP A 892 14.18 17.29 -6.11
N PRO A 893 14.09 16.57 -7.25
CA PRO A 893 14.06 15.11 -7.28
C PRO A 893 15.32 14.44 -6.72
N VAL A 894 16.42 15.18 -6.52
CA VAL A 894 17.66 14.66 -5.91
C VAL A 894 17.54 14.57 -4.39
N THR A 895 16.97 15.57 -3.72
CA THR A 895 16.86 15.61 -2.26
C THR A 895 15.46 15.26 -1.74
N GLY A 896 14.45 15.37 -2.61
CA GLY A 896 13.02 15.26 -2.28
C GLY A 896 12.46 16.46 -1.52
N LEU A 897 13.15 17.61 -1.56
CA LEU A 897 12.77 18.85 -0.87
C LEU A 897 12.48 19.98 -1.86
N TYR A 898 11.91 21.08 -1.38
CA TYR A 898 11.82 22.35 -2.13
C TYR A 898 13.05 23.21 -1.83
N ASP A 899 14.23 22.78 -2.26
CA ASP A 899 15.52 23.38 -1.89
C ASP A 899 16.29 23.98 -3.08
N ILE A 900 15.75 23.91 -4.30
CA ILE A 900 16.30 24.65 -5.44
C ILE A 900 15.69 26.04 -5.45
N LEU A 901 16.51 27.05 -5.21
CA LEU A 901 16.14 28.45 -5.33
C LEU A 901 16.22 28.88 -6.79
N LEU A 902 15.12 29.36 -7.37
CA LEU A 902 15.09 30.07 -8.66
C LEU A 902 14.97 31.58 -8.42
N LEU A 903 15.95 32.36 -8.90
CA LEU A 903 15.92 33.82 -8.78
C LEU A 903 15.14 34.45 -9.94
N LYS A 904 13.97 35.02 -9.62
CA LYS A 904 13.06 35.62 -10.62
C LYS A 904 13.39 37.07 -10.95
N LYS A 905 13.92 37.82 -9.99
CA LYS A 905 14.27 39.24 -10.15
C LYS A 905 15.35 39.66 -9.16
N ALA A 906 16.04 40.75 -9.49
CA ALA A 906 17.05 41.31 -8.62
C ALA A 906 16.44 41.85 -7.30
N PRO A 907 17.06 41.56 -6.13
CA PRO A 907 16.67 42.13 -4.84
C PRO A 907 17.12 43.60 -4.71
N LYS A 908 16.53 44.33 -3.75
CA LYS A 908 16.69 45.80 -3.62
C LYS A 908 18.10 46.33 -3.33
N ASP A 909 19.07 45.47 -3.02
CA ASP A 909 20.48 45.85 -2.74
C ASP A 909 21.48 44.83 -3.31
N ASN A 910 21.10 44.09 -4.37
CA ASN A 910 21.91 42.99 -4.93
C ASN A 910 22.31 41.92 -3.89
N ARG A 911 21.53 41.79 -2.82
CA ARG A 911 21.72 40.79 -1.75
C ARG A 911 20.41 40.10 -1.44
N LEU A 912 20.46 38.78 -1.30
CA LEU A 912 19.33 37.95 -0.92
C LEU A 912 19.68 37.16 0.34
N LYS A 913 18.83 37.23 1.36
CA LYS A 913 19.00 36.45 2.60
C LYS A 913 18.04 35.27 2.62
N ILE A 914 18.56 34.11 2.98
CA ILE A 914 17.84 32.84 2.95
C ILE A 914 18.02 32.13 4.29
N TRP A 915 16.96 31.52 4.81
CA TRP A 915 17.02 30.61 5.96
C TRP A 915 16.06 29.45 5.76
N GLY A 916 16.37 28.33 6.40
CA GLY A 916 15.50 27.16 6.49
C GLY A 916 14.85 27.05 7.86
N LYS A 917 13.72 26.36 7.93
CA LYS A 917 13.06 25.96 9.16
C LYS A 917 12.85 24.45 9.14
N VAL A 918 13.03 23.84 10.30
CA VAL A 918 12.75 22.41 10.49
C VAL A 918 11.83 22.21 11.68
N SER A 919 10.78 21.42 11.48
CA SER A 919 9.83 21.01 12.52
C SER A 919 9.86 19.51 12.72
N ILE A 920 10.14 19.06 13.94
CA ILE A 920 10.23 17.63 14.32
C ILE A 920 9.90 17.47 15.82
N ASN A 921 9.22 16.38 16.19
CA ASN A 921 8.79 16.08 17.58
C ASN A 921 8.01 17.23 18.25
N GLY A 922 7.27 18.03 17.48
CA GLY A 922 6.56 19.22 17.97
C GLY A 922 7.45 20.42 18.33
N PHE A 923 8.72 20.40 17.95
CA PHE A 923 9.65 21.51 18.10
C PHE A 923 10.01 22.10 16.73
N GLU A 924 10.25 23.41 16.69
CA GLU A 924 10.73 24.12 15.50
C GLU A 924 12.06 24.83 15.80
N ILE A 925 13.00 24.78 14.87
CA ILE A 925 14.25 25.56 14.89
C ILE A 925 14.52 26.17 13.51
N VAL A 926 15.22 27.31 13.50
CA VAL A 926 15.62 28.04 12.29
C VAL A 926 17.11 27.82 12.03
N SER A 927 17.50 27.75 10.77
CA SER A 927 18.91 27.63 10.39
C SER A 927 19.73 28.90 10.59
N ASN A 928 21.03 28.84 10.30
CA ASN A 928 21.82 30.02 9.97
C ASN A 928 21.21 30.79 8.76
N ILE A 929 21.53 32.08 8.67
CA ILE A 929 21.18 32.92 7.52
C ILE A 929 22.29 32.78 6.48
N LEU A 930 21.91 32.41 5.25
CA LEU A 930 22.76 32.42 4.07
C LEU A 930 22.54 33.74 3.31
N GLU A 931 23.62 34.46 3.00
CA GLU A 931 23.57 35.70 2.20
C GLU A 931 24.20 35.44 0.82
N LEU A 932 23.44 35.71 -0.25
CA LEU A 932 23.88 35.58 -1.64
C LEU A 932 24.01 36.95 -2.30
N ILE A 933 25.04 37.11 -3.12
CA ILE A 933 25.25 38.28 -3.97
C ILE A 933 24.49 38.07 -5.29
N VAL A 934 23.70 39.04 -5.72
CA VAL A 934 23.00 38.99 -7.01
C VAL A 934 23.72 39.89 -8.01
N GLU A 935 24.20 39.29 -9.10
CA GLU A 935 24.96 39.97 -10.17
C GLU A 935 24.06 40.62 -11.23
#